data_AF-A0A958L3Q0-F1
#
_entry.id   AF-A0A958L3Q0-F1
#
_cell.length_a   1.000
_cell.length_b   1.000
_cell.length_c   1.000
_cell.angle_alpha   90.00
_cell.angle_beta   90.00
_cell.angle_gamma   90.00
#
_symmetry.space_group_name_H-M   'P 1'
#
loop_
_entity.id
_entity.type
_entity.pdbx_description
1 polymer ?
#
loop_
_entity_poly.entity_id
_entity_poly.type
_entity_poly.pdbx_seq_one_letter_code
_entity_poly.pdbx_strand_id
1 'polypeptide(L)'
;MQPISLRIFQFGLELRVMKIGGTLVSVTITLLLGAFVNPACADPAQVVARTGQSAVGVSGYTYNGLFRDNVTSPVTALPAPMMAGDLVALFSSLNQGGSAPASDRGLWLLHQNGSGRVVARQGSSAAGTEQGTIFQTLSDMTTDSYGRVFYFASLAGPAITQGLNSSGVWEADMSQSALTLRVISSAPGTGPNGYFRTVNNVQPLDGSLGSDLAITAVVTSYPGQPVTLPYTTGIWARSGAAFEMVSWSYGDVPGLSSTWFANGYHQIGPAGRGATAAQMYGPNISSILVNGTTITNDWVVLRTAPGSREIIARTATQAPGTDAGVMFRTLPGSTTLPAVNAAGDFVFAARLIGPGVTTSNSTGLWRSSTSEVSLLARGGAPALAAGTGVNFDSLVANSSDGSLSVMDNGDAVFVTYFSGAGITLNNLNGIYKLSPTGQHSLIARSGVPQSGLPNGTTFLRTAMPLAMKTAGEDHVMFVSRLAGTGVTTANDDVLFRHREASGLQLIAREGDVIGDHVLKSFVGNGADMQLTGNGYAIVSVTLSPTSNPTATPQPGVLGISPSGSMQVIAAKGSSISLSDNTSPTISDLRLAPKNALSDGGKVAIAAMFTGTPRDEAVFVASIDSAVSCPADFNHDGTVSNADLFAFLSAWFAQSMSADFDGSGDITVPDIFEFLAVWFEGC
;
A
#
# COMPACT_ATOMS: atom_id res chain seq x y z
N MET A 1 -61.74 -23.63 1.93
CA MET A 1 -61.12 -22.36 1.54
C MET A 1 -61.05 -21.50 2.76
N GLN A 2 -59.86 -21.28 3.32
CA GLN A 2 -59.66 -20.28 4.36
C GLN A 2 -58.47 -19.43 3.96
N PRO A 3 -58.63 -18.10 3.85
CA PRO A 3 -57.49 -17.21 3.76
C PRO A 3 -56.71 -17.30 5.08
N ILE A 4 -55.40 -17.50 5.01
CA ILE A 4 -54.52 -17.30 6.16
C ILE A 4 -54.32 -15.78 6.26
N SER A 5 -54.95 -15.18 7.27
CA SER A 5 -54.78 -13.76 7.58
C SER A 5 -53.88 -13.67 8.80
N LEU A 6 -52.63 -13.23 8.61
CA LEU A 6 -51.73 -12.92 9.71
C LEU A 6 -51.76 -11.41 9.95
N ARG A 7 -52.04 -11.00 11.20
CA ARG A 7 -51.97 -9.61 11.65
C ARG A 7 -50.77 -9.44 12.57
N ILE A 8 -49.81 -8.61 12.17
CA ILE A 8 -48.66 -8.25 13.01
C ILE A 8 -48.98 -6.90 13.66
N PHE A 9 -49.41 -6.95 14.92
CA PHE A 9 -49.95 -5.79 15.64
C PHE A 9 -48.93 -4.68 15.93
N GLN A 10 -47.62 -4.95 15.84
CA GLN A 10 -46.58 -4.00 16.21
C GLN A 10 -46.20 -3.00 15.09
N PHE A 11 -46.60 -3.28 13.83
CA PHE A 11 -46.19 -2.47 12.66
C PHE A 11 -47.34 -2.10 11.70
N GLY A 12 -48.60 -2.32 12.07
CA GLY A 12 -49.75 -1.88 11.26
C GLY A 12 -49.88 -2.55 9.88
N LEU A 13 -49.36 -3.77 9.73
CA LEU A 13 -49.25 -4.48 8.45
C LEU A 13 -50.24 -5.67 8.39
N GLU A 14 -51.02 -5.76 7.31
CA GLU A 14 -51.91 -6.91 7.03
C GLU A 14 -51.43 -7.61 5.74
N LEU A 15 -50.93 -8.84 5.87
CA LEU A 15 -50.47 -9.68 4.76
C LEU A 15 -51.56 -10.72 4.45
N ARG A 16 -52.06 -10.73 3.21
CA ARG A 16 -52.99 -11.76 2.72
C ARG A 16 -52.37 -12.55 1.58
N VAL A 17 -52.27 -13.87 1.77
CA VAL A 17 -51.74 -14.81 0.78
C VAL A 17 -52.84 -15.76 0.33
N MET A 18 -53.03 -15.89 -0.98
CA MET A 18 -54.00 -16.84 -1.56
C MET A 18 -53.28 -17.90 -2.40
N LYS A 19 -53.48 -19.17 -2.04
CA LYS A 19 -52.99 -20.36 -2.77
C LYS A 19 -54.16 -21.11 -3.41
N ILE A 20 -54.06 -21.45 -4.69
CA ILE A 20 -54.98 -22.37 -5.38
C ILE A 20 -54.15 -23.49 -5.99
N GLY A 21 -54.43 -24.75 -5.60
CA GLY A 21 -53.81 -25.92 -6.22
C GLY A 21 -52.28 -26.03 -6.04
N GLY A 22 -51.70 -25.40 -5.01
CA GLY A 22 -50.25 -25.37 -4.79
C GLY A 22 -49.53 -24.17 -5.42
N THR A 23 -50.19 -23.44 -6.32
CA THR A 23 -49.64 -22.24 -6.97
C THR A 23 -50.13 -20.96 -6.27
N LEU A 24 -49.23 -20.01 -6.09
CA LEU A 24 -49.51 -18.71 -5.50
C LEU A 24 -50.29 -17.84 -6.51
N VAL A 25 -51.44 -17.28 -6.11
CA VAL A 25 -52.33 -16.55 -7.05
C VAL A 25 -52.34 -15.04 -6.79
N SER A 26 -52.19 -14.60 -5.53
CA SER A 26 -51.95 -13.18 -5.21
C SER A 26 -51.35 -12.99 -3.82
N VAL A 27 -50.55 -11.92 -3.68
CA VAL A 27 -50.14 -11.34 -2.38
C VAL A 27 -50.65 -9.90 -2.35
N THR A 28 -51.31 -9.51 -1.26
CA THR A 28 -51.72 -8.11 -1.06
C THR A 28 -51.18 -7.62 0.28
N ILE A 29 -50.45 -6.51 0.23
CA ILE A 29 -49.85 -5.81 1.37
C ILE A 29 -50.52 -4.44 1.46
N THR A 30 -51.06 -4.09 2.63
CA THR A 30 -51.60 -2.74 2.91
C THR A 30 -50.70 -2.06 3.94
N LEU A 31 -50.12 -0.91 3.57
CA LEU A 31 -49.25 -0.09 4.42
C LEU A 31 -49.97 1.19 4.89
N LEU A 32 -49.86 1.52 6.19
CA LEU A 32 -50.02 2.90 6.67
C LEU A 32 -48.62 3.54 6.71
N LEU A 33 -48.32 4.45 5.79
CA LEU A 33 -47.04 5.15 5.72
C LEU A 33 -46.95 6.28 6.76
N GLY A 34 -46.08 6.11 7.75
CA GLY A 34 -45.42 7.21 8.46
C GLY A 34 -43.97 7.29 7.97
N ALA A 35 -43.54 8.46 7.52
CA ALA A 35 -42.17 8.67 7.05
C ALA A 35 -41.18 8.57 8.21
N PHE A 36 -40.28 7.59 8.17
CA PHE A 36 -39.06 7.56 8.97
C PHE A 36 -37.87 7.62 8.02
N VAL A 37 -37.06 8.66 8.20
CA VAL A 37 -35.72 8.77 7.62
C VAL A 37 -34.78 8.35 8.74
N ASN A 38 -34.20 7.16 8.65
CA ASN A 38 -33.05 6.79 9.49
C ASN A 38 -31.79 6.92 8.63
N PRO A 39 -30.80 7.71 9.07
CA PRO A 39 -29.49 7.74 8.43
C PRO A 39 -28.75 6.45 8.81
N ALA A 40 -28.07 5.84 7.84
CA ALA A 40 -27.16 4.73 8.07
C ALA A 40 -26.19 5.08 9.22
N CYS A 41 -26.23 4.32 10.30
CA CYS A 41 -25.28 4.47 11.40
C CYS A 41 -23.97 3.79 10.97
N ALA A 42 -23.07 4.56 10.35
CA ALA A 42 -21.67 4.13 10.23
C ALA A 42 -21.11 3.83 11.63
N ASP A 43 -20.41 2.71 11.77
CA ASP A 43 -19.78 2.35 13.04
C ASP A 43 -18.86 3.49 13.52
N PRO A 44 -18.92 3.89 14.79
CA PRO A 44 -18.07 4.95 15.29
C PRO A 44 -16.59 4.56 15.17
N ALA A 45 -15.75 5.53 14.81
CA ALA A 45 -14.32 5.32 14.72
C ALA A 45 -13.76 4.95 16.11
N GLN A 46 -13.01 3.86 16.17
CA GLN A 46 -12.52 3.29 17.42
C GLN A 46 -11.35 4.09 17.95
N VAL A 47 -11.54 4.79 19.07
CA VAL A 47 -10.48 5.54 19.74
C VAL A 47 -9.48 4.57 20.36
N VAL A 48 -8.25 4.61 19.86
CA VAL A 48 -7.14 3.79 20.35
C VAL A 48 -6.42 4.48 21.51
N ALA A 49 -6.18 5.79 21.35
CA ALA A 49 -5.61 6.64 22.39
C ALA A 49 -6.08 8.09 22.18
N ARG A 50 -6.29 8.83 23.27
CA ARG A 50 -6.69 10.23 23.26
C ARG A 50 -6.00 11.04 24.36
N THR A 51 -5.73 12.31 24.10
CA THR A 51 -5.17 13.24 25.09
C THR A 51 -5.95 13.21 26.41
N GLY A 52 -5.25 13.14 27.54
CA GLY A 52 -5.83 13.06 28.87
C GLY A 52 -6.21 11.65 29.34
N GLN A 53 -6.29 10.66 28.45
CA GLN A 53 -6.46 9.26 28.85
C GLN A 53 -5.18 8.72 29.49
N SER A 54 -5.33 7.81 30.45
CA SER A 54 -4.18 7.16 31.11
C SER A 54 -3.32 6.42 30.09
N ALA A 55 -2.02 6.67 30.13
CA ALA A 55 -1.06 6.02 29.23
C ALA A 55 -0.85 4.56 29.65
N VAL A 56 -1.21 3.64 28.77
CA VAL A 56 -1.15 2.20 29.05
C VAL A 56 0.27 1.77 29.43
N GLY A 57 0.40 1.07 30.56
CA GLY A 57 1.68 0.59 31.08
C GLY A 57 2.57 1.67 31.73
N VAL A 58 2.09 2.91 31.87
CA VAL A 58 2.89 4.01 32.45
C VAL A 58 2.12 4.70 33.58
N SER A 59 2.25 4.14 34.80
CA SER A 59 1.50 4.60 35.97
C SER A 59 1.72 6.09 36.28
N GLY A 60 0.63 6.83 36.47
CA GLY A 60 0.63 8.26 36.77
C GLY A 60 0.77 9.19 35.56
N TYR A 61 0.85 8.64 34.35
CA TYR A 61 0.96 9.43 33.11
C TYR A 61 -0.30 9.31 32.26
N THR A 62 -0.52 10.35 31.46
CA THR A 62 -1.57 10.41 30.43
C THR A 62 -0.95 10.65 29.06
N TYR A 63 -1.63 10.24 28.00
CA TYR A 63 -1.30 10.68 26.65
C TYR A 63 -1.50 12.19 26.56
N ASN A 64 -0.53 12.92 26.00
CA ASN A 64 -0.60 14.37 25.88
C ASN A 64 -0.61 14.84 24.43
N GLY A 65 0.26 14.26 23.61
CA GLY A 65 0.38 14.56 22.20
C GLY A 65 0.43 13.30 21.37
N LEU A 66 -0.49 13.17 20.44
CA LEU A 66 -0.68 12.02 19.55
C LEU A 66 -0.53 12.43 18.07
N PHE A 67 -0.59 13.74 17.82
CA PHE A 67 -0.36 14.36 16.52
C PHE A 67 0.90 15.23 16.54
N ARG A 68 1.11 15.94 17.64
CA ARG A 68 2.23 16.87 17.84
C ARG A 68 3.01 16.52 19.10
N ASP A 69 4.29 16.81 19.12
CA ASP A 69 5.07 16.65 20.35
C ASP A 69 4.85 17.80 21.35
N ASN A 70 5.28 17.61 22.60
CA ASN A 70 5.22 18.60 23.69
C ASN A 70 6.24 19.74 23.55
N VAL A 71 7.25 19.59 22.69
CA VAL A 71 8.32 20.58 22.55
C VAL A 71 7.77 21.86 21.90
N THR A 72 7.90 22.98 22.61
CA THR A 72 7.59 24.31 22.08
C THR A 72 8.54 24.66 20.94
N SER A 73 7.96 24.91 19.76
CA SER A 73 8.51 25.54 18.55
C SER A 73 9.96 25.20 18.11
N PRO A 74 10.15 24.66 16.89
CA PRO A 74 9.09 24.23 15.98
C PRO A 74 8.42 22.97 16.54
N VAL A 75 7.09 23.00 16.59
CA VAL A 75 6.29 21.85 17.02
C VAL A 75 6.59 20.70 16.07
N THR A 76 7.27 19.67 16.57
CA THR A 76 7.67 18.54 15.74
C THR A 76 6.49 17.58 15.64
N ALA A 77 6.11 17.24 14.41
CA ALA A 77 5.14 16.20 14.11
C ALA A 77 5.61 14.86 14.69
N LEU A 78 4.75 14.15 15.43
CA LEU A 78 5.01 12.76 15.78
C LEU A 78 4.82 11.86 14.55
N PRO A 79 5.54 10.74 14.43
CA PRO A 79 5.28 9.78 13.36
C PRO A 79 3.80 9.36 13.37
N ALA A 80 3.22 9.25 12.18
CA ALA A 80 1.82 8.84 12.03
C ALA A 80 1.62 7.39 12.53
N PRO A 81 0.45 7.05 13.08
CA PRO A 81 0.16 5.70 13.53
C PRO A 81 0.10 4.74 12.34
N MET A 82 0.48 3.48 12.57
CA MET A 82 0.47 2.43 11.56
C MET A 82 -0.31 1.22 12.09
N MET A 83 -1.05 0.56 11.20
CA MET A 83 -1.60 -0.77 11.45
C MET A 83 -0.47 -1.79 11.56
N ALA A 84 -0.59 -2.71 12.52
CA ALA A 84 0.28 -3.87 12.69
C ALA A 84 -0.62 -5.11 12.84
N GLY A 85 -1.01 -5.71 11.72
CA GLY A 85 -2.13 -6.66 11.72
C GLY A 85 -3.41 -6.01 12.26
N ASP A 86 -3.97 -6.58 13.33
CA ASP A 86 -5.13 -6.04 14.05
C ASP A 86 -4.79 -5.00 15.12
N LEU A 87 -3.49 -4.75 15.34
CA LEU A 87 -2.97 -3.79 16.32
C LEU A 87 -2.66 -2.45 15.66
N VAL A 88 -2.37 -1.45 16.49
CA VAL A 88 -1.95 -0.11 16.10
C VAL A 88 -0.67 0.25 16.83
N ALA A 89 0.36 0.57 16.06
CA ALA A 89 1.60 1.16 16.58
C ALA A 89 1.47 2.69 16.56
N LEU A 90 1.72 3.34 17.69
CA LEU A 90 1.61 4.80 17.79
C LEU A 90 2.64 5.42 18.72
N PHE A 91 3.08 6.63 18.38
CA PHE A 91 3.86 7.48 19.25
C PHE A 91 2.95 8.41 20.04
N SER A 92 3.34 8.68 21.28
CA SER A 92 2.74 9.77 22.06
C SER A 92 3.79 10.45 22.92
N SER A 93 3.67 11.76 23.06
CA SER A 93 4.25 12.46 24.20
C SER A 93 3.38 12.25 25.44
N LEU A 94 4.02 12.22 26.61
CA LEU A 94 3.37 11.95 27.88
C LEU A 94 3.17 13.20 28.72
N ASN A 95 2.20 13.16 29.63
CA ASN A 95 2.03 14.16 30.66
C ASN A 95 1.79 13.54 32.04
N GLN A 96 2.44 14.09 33.07
CA GLN A 96 2.30 13.74 34.48
C GLN A 96 1.92 15.00 35.27
N GLY A 97 0.65 15.37 35.24
CA GLY A 97 0.18 16.63 35.86
C GLY A 97 0.65 17.87 35.09
N GLY A 98 1.08 18.93 35.78
CA GLY A 98 1.58 20.17 35.16
C GLY A 98 3.08 20.15 34.81
N SER A 99 3.76 19.01 34.98
CA SER A 99 5.24 18.95 35.03
C SER A 99 5.82 17.70 34.36
N ALA A 100 5.41 17.39 33.12
CA ALA A 100 6.20 16.48 32.29
C ALA A 100 7.36 17.24 31.62
N PRO A 101 8.58 16.66 31.56
CA PRO A 101 9.66 17.20 30.73
C PRO A 101 9.19 17.34 29.28
N ALA A 102 9.69 18.33 28.55
CA ALA A 102 9.27 18.63 27.19
C ALA A 102 9.46 17.47 26.18
N SER A 103 10.18 16.39 26.54
CA SER A 103 10.59 15.32 25.62
C SER A 103 10.37 13.90 26.17
N ASP A 104 9.34 13.66 26.97
CA ASP A 104 8.96 12.31 27.41
C ASP A 104 8.02 11.66 26.40
N ARG A 105 8.60 10.96 25.40
CA ARG A 105 7.83 10.21 24.39
C ARG A 105 7.87 8.71 24.67
N GLY A 106 6.77 8.05 24.34
CA GLY A 106 6.72 6.60 24.23
C GLY A 106 6.27 6.13 22.85
N LEU A 107 6.47 4.84 22.63
CA LEU A 107 5.90 4.06 21.54
C LEU A 107 5.01 2.99 22.18
N TRP A 108 3.80 2.83 21.67
CA TRP A 108 2.83 1.83 22.11
C TRP A 108 2.46 0.91 20.96
N LEU A 109 2.08 -0.31 21.34
CA LEU A 109 1.40 -1.27 20.49
C LEU A 109 0.09 -1.64 21.19
N LEU A 110 -1.03 -1.26 20.58
CA LEU A 110 -2.37 -1.31 21.18
C LEU A 110 -3.35 -2.05 20.26
N HIS A 111 -4.29 -2.76 20.87
CA HIS A 111 -5.52 -3.18 20.21
C HIS A 111 -6.40 -1.95 19.92
N GLN A 112 -7.38 -2.11 19.03
CA GLN A 112 -8.30 -1.05 18.64
C GLN A 112 -9.15 -0.52 19.81
N ASN A 113 -9.35 -1.33 20.85
CA ASN A 113 -10.03 -0.93 22.09
C ASN A 113 -9.13 -0.16 23.08
N GLY A 114 -7.90 0.18 22.67
CA GLY A 114 -6.92 0.89 23.50
C GLY A 114 -6.16 0.03 24.51
N SER A 115 -6.48 -1.26 24.65
CA SER A 115 -5.69 -2.18 25.49
C SER A 115 -4.35 -2.54 24.83
N GLY A 116 -3.29 -2.77 25.61
CA GLY A 116 -2.01 -3.22 25.06
C GLY A 116 -0.84 -2.89 25.98
N ARG A 117 0.27 -2.43 25.40
CA ARG A 117 1.51 -2.13 26.16
C ARG A 117 2.30 -0.97 25.58
N VAL A 118 3.07 -0.33 26.46
CA VAL A 118 4.22 0.49 26.05
C VAL A 118 5.34 -0.43 25.58
N VAL A 119 5.90 -0.18 24.40
CA VAL A 119 7.00 -0.99 23.84
C VAL A 119 8.36 -0.34 24.08
N ALA A 120 8.43 0.99 24.12
CA ALA A 120 9.61 1.78 24.44
C ALA A 120 9.21 3.16 24.98
N ARG A 121 10.03 3.74 25.86
CA ARG A 121 9.85 5.10 26.37
C ARG A 121 11.19 5.79 26.52
N GLN A 122 11.28 7.06 26.15
CA GLN A 122 12.48 7.85 26.42
C GLN A 122 12.79 7.89 27.92
N GLY A 123 14.06 7.77 28.26
CA GLY A 123 14.52 7.69 29.65
C GLY A 123 14.36 6.32 30.30
N SER A 124 13.58 5.39 29.72
CA SER A 124 13.50 4.02 30.25
C SER A 124 14.72 3.20 29.82
N SER A 125 15.01 2.14 30.57
CA SER A 125 16.07 1.18 30.19
C SER A 125 15.82 0.63 28.79
N ALA A 126 16.88 0.58 27.98
CA ALA A 126 16.82 0.02 26.65
C ALA A 126 17.00 -1.51 26.71
N ALA A 127 15.95 -2.25 26.35
CA ALA A 127 15.96 -3.72 26.40
C ALA A 127 17.12 -4.29 25.56
N GLY A 128 17.79 -5.33 26.08
CA GLY A 128 18.91 -6.00 25.42
C GLY A 128 20.24 -5.23 25.41
N THR A 129 20.38 -4.15 26.19
CA THR A 129 21.62 -3.35 26.28
C THR A 129 22.26 -3.41 27.67
N GLU A 130 23.47 -2.84 27.83
CA GLU A 130 24.18 -2.85 29.10
C GLU A 130 23.44 -2.07 30.19
N GLN A 131 23.68 -2.44 31.46
CA GLN A 131 23.07 -1.79 32.62
C GLN A 131 23.32 -0.27 32.60
N GLY A 132 22.27 0.51 32.89
CA GLY A 132 22.31 1.97 32.87
C GLY A 132 22.15 2.60 31.48
N THR A 133 21.98 1.80 30.43
CA THR A 133 21.64 2.29 29.09
C THR A 133 20.14 2.54 28.98
N ILE A 134 19.79 3.71 28.45
CA ILE A 134 18.41 4.18 28.28
C ILE A 134 18.12 4.54 26.82
N PHE A 135 16.84 4.50 26.45
CA PHE A 135 16.38 5.12 25.21
C PHE A 135 16.49 6.64 25.32
N GLN A 136 17.36 7.25 24.53
CA GLN A 136 17.53 8.70 24.52
C GLN A 136 16.52 9.37 23.61
N THR A 137 16.35 8.87 22.38
CA THR A 137 15.32 9.33 21.42
C THR A 137 14.67 8.14 20.74
N LEU A 138 13.38 8.29 20.40
CA LEU A 138 12.65 7.38 19.52
C LEU A 138 12.32 8.15 18.24
N SER A 139 12.45 7.50 17.08
CA SER A 139 12.41 8.19 15.79
C SER A 139 11.43 7.53 14.82
N ASP A 140 11.91 6.57 14.03
CA ASP A 140 11.12 5.88 13.02
C ASP A 140 10.58 4.55 13.52
N MET A 141 9.46 4.13 12.90
CA MET A 141 8.91 2.80 13.05
C MET A 141 8.40 2.26 11.71
N THR A 142 8.27 0.94 11.64
CA THR A 142 7.54 0.23 10.60
C THR A 142 6.89 -1.00 11.22
N THR A 143 5.83 -1.48 10.61
CA THR A 143 5.01 -2.58 11.12
C THR A 143 4.85 -3.67 10.07
N ASP A 144 4.34 -4.82 10.47
CA ASP A 144 3.88 -5.87 9.56
C ASP A 144 2.48 -6.37 9.89
N SER A 145 1.94 -7.22 9.03
CA SER A 145 0.62 -7.84 9.20
C SER A 145 0.58 -8.88 10.34
N TYR A 146 1.72 -9.26 10.92
CA TYR A 146 1.82 -10.22 12.04
C TYR A 146 1.75 -9.56 13.42
N GLY A 147 1.51 -8.25 13.48
CA GLY A 147 1.40 -7.54 14.75
C GLY A 147 2.73 -7.17 15.37
N ARG A 148 3.80 -7.09 14.57
CA ARG A 148 5.12 -6.64 15.03
C ARG A 148 5.36 -5.18 14.69
N VAL A 149 6.09 -4.51 15.56
CA VAL A 149 6.63 -3.17 15.33
C VAL A 149 8.15 -3.20 15.40
N PHE A 150 8.79 -2.61 14.41
CA PHE A 150 10.23 -2.41 14.35
C PHE A 150 10.51 -0.93 14.48
N TYR A 151 11.40 -0.55 15.39
CA TYR A 151 11.64 0.86 15.68
C TYR A 151 13.10 1.18 15.92
N PHE A 152 13.45 2.42 15.59
CA PHE A 152 14.78 2.98 15.74
C PHE A 152 14.84 3.85 16.99
N ALA A 153 15.89 3.67 17.77
CA ALA A 153 16.16 4.52 18.91
C ALA A 153 17.64 4.87 19.05
N SER A 154 17.91 6.10 19.50
CA SER A 154 19.23 6.47 20.00
C SER A 154 19.35 6.11 21.48
N LEU A 155 20.58 5.90 21.92
CA LEU A 155 20.91 5.43 23.27
C LEU A 155 21.72 6.49 24.02
N ALA A 156 21.54 6.51 25.34
CA ALA A 156 22.40 7.23 26.27
C ALA A 156 22.69 6.37 27.49
N GLY A 157 23.79 6.66 28.20
CA GLY A 157 24.18 5.92 29.40
C GLY A 157 25.71 5.81 29.52
N PRO A 158 26.22 5.28 30.63
CA PRO A 158 27.66 5.22 30.90
C PRO A 158 28.46 4.38 29.88
N ALA A 159 27.82 3.38 29.27
CA ALA A 159 28.43 2.50 28.26
C ALA A 159 28.29 3.03 26.81
N ILE A 160 27.72 4.23 26.62
CA ILE A 160 27.40 4.76 25.30
C ILE A 160 28.39 5.84 24.87
N THR A 161 29.08 5.57 23.77
CA THR A 161 29.90 6.52 23.02
C THR A 161 29.10 7.03 21.83
N GLN A 162 28.82 8.34 21.82
CA GLN A 162 28.03 8.98 20.76
C GLN A 162 28.68 8.83 19.39
N GLY A 163 27.88 8.47 18.39
CA GLY A 163 28.33 8.21 17.01
C GLY A 163 29.02 6.85 16.80
N LEU A 164 29.15 6.04 17.86
CA LEU A 164 29.78 4.73 17.79
C LEU A 164 28.81 3.58 18.06
N ASN A 165 28.21 3.54 19.26
CA ASN A 165 27.31 2.47 19.71
C ASN A 165 25.98 3.04 20.25
N SER A 166 25.65 4.26 19.82
CA SER A 166 24.59 5.09 20.37
C SER A 166 23.23 4.93 19.68
N SER A 167 23.01 3.84 18.94
CA SER A 167 21.73 3.57 18.25
C SER A 167 21.49 2.08 18.03
N GLY A 168 20.24 1.72 17.81
CA GLY A 168 19.86 0.35 17.47
C GLY A 168 18.50 0.25 16.79
N VAL A 169 18.16 -0.97 16.43
CA VAL A 169 16.85 -1.41 15.93
C VAL A 169 16.30 -2.42 16.92
N TRP A 170 15.07 -2.22 17.34
CA TRP A 170 14.33 -3.14 18.17
C TRP A 170 13.12 -3.68 17.42
N GLU A 171 12.76 -4.90 17.76
CA GLU A 171 11.51 -5.54 17.38
C GLU A 171 10.67 -5.66 18.65
N ALA A 172 9.38 -5.39 18.54
CA ALA A 172 8.44 -5.64 19.61
C ALA A 172 7.14 -6.25 19.08
N ASP A 173 6.54 -7.08 19.92
CA ASP A 173 5.20 -7.62 19.77
C ASP A 173 4.43 -7.37 21.09
N MET A 174 3.26 -7.99 21.23
CA MET A 174 2.45 -7.87 22.46
C MET A 174 3.12 -8.47 23.71
N SER A 175 4.07 -9.39 23.53
CA SER A 175 4.72 -10.16 24.60
C SER A 175 6.06 -9.57 25.05
N GLN A 176 6.88 -9.04 24.14
CA GLN A 176 8.24 -8.60 24.45
C GLN A 176 8.77 -7.51 23.50
N SER A 177 9.86 -6.88 23.92
CA SER A 177 10.68 -5.98 23.10
C SER A 177 12.12 -6.51 23.11
N ALA A 178 12.71 -6.74 21.94
CA ALA A 178 14.04 -7.33 21.80
C ALA A 178 14.94 -6.45 20.92
N LEU A 179 16.18 -6.23 21.37
CA LEU A 179 17.21 -5.60 20.55
C LEU A 179 17.55 -6.52 19.39
N THR A 180 17.25 -6.08 18.17
CA THR A 180 17.51 -6.84 16.95
C THR A 180 18.90 -6.54 16.42
N LEU A 181 19.29 -5.27 16.40
CA LEU A 181 20.61 -4.87 15.94
C LEU A 181 21.09 -3.63 16.68
N ARG A 182 22.35 -3.67 17.10
CA ARG A 182 23.05 -2.51 17.63
C ARG A 182 24.07 -2.01 16.62
N VAL A 183 24.09 -0.70 16.35
CA VAL A 183 25.20 -0.12 15.58
C VAL A 183 26.49 -0.36 16.36
N ILE A 184 27.58 -0.74 15.68
CA ILE A 184 28.82 -1.37 16.19
C ILE A 184 28.86 -2.90 16.14
N SER A 185 27.73 -3.58 15.96
CA SER A 185 27.75 -5.03 15.72
C SER A 185 28.44 -5.36 14.39
N SER A 186 29.08 -6.53 14.34
CA SER A 186 29.75 -7.03 13.15
C SER A 186 28.76 -7.10 11.99
N ALA A 187 29.16 -6.61 10.81
CA ALA A 187 28.37 -6.73 9.59
C ALA A 187 28.74 -8.03 8.88
N PRO A 188 27.86 -9.06 8.88
CA PRO A 188 28.19 -10.38 8.35
C PRO A 188 28.60 -10.32 6.88
N GLY A 189 29.63 -11.09 6.53
CA GLY A 189 30.20 -11.12 5.17
C GLY A 189 31.12 -9.94 4.82
N THR A 190 31.38 -9.01 5.73
CA THR A 190 32.31 -7.86 5.52
C THR A 190 33.61 -8.00 6.33
N GLY A 191 33.93 -9.23 6.73
CA GLY A 191 35.05 -9.53 7.62
C GLY A 191 36.43 -9.19 7.02
N PRO A 192 37.46 -9.05 7.87
CA PRO A 192 37.40 -9.22 9.33
C PRO A 192 36.93 -7.97 10.10
N ASN A 193 36.83 -6.80 9.44
CA ASN A 193 36.79 -5.51 10.16
C ASN A 193 35.51 -4.68 9.95
N GLY A 194 34.53 -5.15 9.18
CA GLY A 194 33.33 -4.37 8.90
C GLY A 194 32.28 -4.44 10.02
N TYR A 195 31.71 -3.30 10.37
CA TYR A 195 30.62 -3.18 11.34
C TYR A 195 29.47 -2.33 10.82
N PHE A 196 28.27 -2.55 11.35
CA PHE A 196 27.11 -1.71 11.06
C PHE A 196 27.26 -0.34 11.71
N ARG A 197 27.54 0.69 10.90
CA ARG A 197 27.69 2.06 11.38
C ARG A 197 26.37 2.79 11.53
N THR A 198 25.48 2.59 10.57
CA THR A 198 24.16 3.22 10.55
C THR A 198 23.19 2.28 9.86
N VAL A 199 21.96 2.22 10.34
CA VAL A 199 20.86 1.55 9.65
C VAL A 199 19.96 2.64 9.10
N ASN A 200 19.77 2.62 7.78
CA ASN A 200 19.02 3.65 7.05
C ASN A 200 17.56 3.25 6.83
N ASN A 201 17.29 1.95 6.75
CA ASN A 201 15.95 1.43 6.52
C ASN A 201 15.78 0.06 7.16
N VAL A 202 14.58 -0.22 7.63
CA VAL A 202 14.12 -1.53 8.09
C VAL A 202 12.88 -1.89 7.29
N GLN A 203 12.85 -3.11 6.76
CA GLN A 203 11.74 -3.67 6.02
C GLN A 203 11.38 -5.02 6.63
N PRO A 204 10.21 -5.15 7.27
CA PRO A 204 9.70 -6.44 7.70
C PRO A 204 9.51 -7.34 6.49
N LEU A 205 9.83 -8.62 6.66
CA LEU A 205 9.64 -9.66 5.66
C LEU A 205 8.55 -10.61 6.13
N ASP A 206 7.89 -11.27 5.19
CA ASP A 206 6.74 -12.14 5.45
C ASP A 206 7.11 -13.50 6.09
N GLY A 207 8.40 -13.82 6.22
CA GLY A 207 8.87 -15.07 6.81
C GLY A 207 8.69 -16.30 5.91
N SER A 208 8.05 -16.18 4.73
CA SER A 208 7.70 -17.31 3.87
C SER A 208 8.92 -18.10 3.37
N LEU A 209 10.09 -17.47 3.32
CA LEU A 209 11.36 -18.09 2.97
C LEU A 209 12.38 -18.07 4.12
N GLY A 210 11.91 -18.00 5.37
CA GLY A 210 12.73 -18.10 6.58
C GLY A 210 13.41 -16.81 7.02
N SER A 211 13.35 -15.74 6.23
CA SER A 211 13.79 -14.41 6.64
C SER A 211 12.61 -13.52 7.02
N ASP A 212 12.73 -12.79 8.12
CA ASP A 212 11.62 -12.04 8.72
C ASP A 212 11.89 -10.53 8.86
N LEU A 213 13.13 -10.10 8.59
CA LEU A 213 13.52 -8.69 8.62
C LEU A 213 14.67 -8.42 7.64
N ALA A 214 14.57 -7.35 6.86
CA ALA A 214 15.69 -6.81 6.09
C ALA A 214 16.10 -5.43 6.61
N ILE A 215 17.40 -5.16 6.61
CA ILE A 215 17.96 -3.87 6.95
C ILE A 215 18.80 -3.35 5.79
N THR A 216 18.68 -2.06 5.50
CA THR A 216 19.64 -1.34 4.66
C THR A 216 20.57 -0.57 5.58
N ALA A 217 21.88 -0.81 5.47
CA ALA A 217 22.85 -0.27 6.42
C ALA A 217 24.13 0.22 5.72
N VAL A 218 24.80 1.16 6.39
CA VAL A 218 26.15 1.62 6.06
C VAL A 218 27.16 0.83 6.89
N VAL A 219 28.20 0.33 6.24
CA VAL A 219 29.30 -0.43 6.82
C VAL A 219 30.63 0.27 6.59
N THR A 220 31.52 0.19 7.59
CA THR A 220 32.90 0.69 7.53
C THR A 220 33.81 -0.12 8.45
N SER A 221 35.14 0.06 8.35
CA SER A 221 36.12 -0.54 9.27
C SER A 221 35.92 -0.09 10.72
N TYR A 222 36.07 -1.00 11.68
CA TYR A 222 36.06 -0.69 13.13
C TYR A 222 36.97 0.50 13.48
N PRO A 223 36.56 1.37 14.41
CA PRO A 223 37.44 2.44 14.89
C PRO A 223 38.73 1.88 15.48
N GLY A 224 39.85 2.54 15.19
CA GLY A 224 41.17 2.11 15.66
C GLY A 224 41.78 0.93 14.90
N GLN A 225 41.04 0.29 13.99
CA GLN A 225 41.59 -0.67 13.03
C GLN A 225 42.05 0.05 11.75
N PRO A 226 42.97 -0.55 10.97
CA PRO A 226 43.31 -0.02 9.65
C PRO A 226 42.05 0.18 8.80
N VAL A 227 41.93 1.36 8.18
CA VAL A 227 40.79 1.72 7.33
C VAL A 227 40.92 0.97 6.00
N THR A 228 40.46 -0.28 6.00
CA THR A 228 40.44 -1.16 4.82
C THR A 228 39.12 -1.10 4.06
N LEU A 229 38.06 -0.59 4.70
CA LEU A 229 36.72 -0.45 4.12
C LEU A 229 36.29 1.02 4.15
N PRO A 230 35.94 1.62 3.00
CA PRO A 230 35.28 2.92 2.97
C PRO A 230 33.83 2.81 3.49
N TYR A 231 33.12 3.94 3.53
CA TYR A 231 31.68 3.95 3.77
C TYR A 231 30.96 3.28 2.61
N THR A 232 30.41 2.11 2.87
CA THR A 232 29.77 1.25 1.86
C THR A 232 28.36 0.92 2.32
N THR A 233 27.44 0.67 1.39
CA THR A 233 26.04 0.39 1.71
C THR A 233 25.67 -1.02 1.30
N GLY A 234 24.81 -1.68 2.06
CA GLY A 234 24.31 -3.00 1.72
C GLY A 234 22.95 -3.31 2.34
N ILE A 235 22.45 -4.49 1.99
CA ILE A 235 21.26 -5.08 2.59
C ILE A 235 21.65 -6.39 3.26
N TRP A 236 21.16 -6.56 4.49
CA TRP A 236 21.24 -7.79 5.24
C TRP A 236 19.83 -8.23 5.62
N ALA A 237 19.58 -9.53 5.58
CA ALA A 237 18.31 -10.11 5.98
C ALA A 237 18.54 -11.04 7.17
N ARG A 238 17.65 -10.95 8.16
CA ARG A 238 17.67 -11.81 9.34
C ARG A 238 16.97 -13.12 9.01
N SER A 239 17.69 -14.22 9.20
CA SER A 239 17.18 -15.59 9.13
C SER A 239 17.44 -16.24 10.48
N GLY A 240 16.36 -16.59 11.20
CA GLY A 240 16.46 -16.98 12.60
C GLY A 240 17.11 -15.88 13.46
N ALA A 241 18.22 -16.20 14.13
CA ALA A 241 18.92 -15.25 15.03
C ALA A 241 20.07 -14.48 14.36
N ALA A 242 20.38 -14.75 13.08
CA ALA A 242 21.55 -14.20 12.40
C ALA A 242 21.16 -13.33 11.21
N PHE A 243 21.94 -12.27 10.97
CA PHE A 243 21.88 -11.51 9.73
C PHE A 243 22.78 -12.16 8.67
N GLU A 244 22.28 -12.26 7.45
CA GLU A 244 23.01 -12.72 6.29
C GLU A 244 23.06 -11.61 5.24
N MET A 245 24.21 -11.46 4.58
CA MET A 245 24.36 -10.47 3.52
C MET A 245 23.51 -10.87 2.31
N VAL A 246 22.63 -9.98 1.88
CA VAL A 246 21.87 -10.09 0.62
C VAL A 246 22.66 -9.45 -0.51
N SER A 247 23.15 -8.23 -0.28
CA SER A 247 24.00 -7.51 -1.23
C SER A 247 24.79 -6.39 -0.55
N TRP A 248 25.95 -6.02 -1.09
CA TRP A 248 26.82 -5.00 -0.51
C TRP A 248 27.67 -4.32 -1.59
N SER A 249 27.77 -2.99 -1.56
CA SER A 249 28.45 -2.13 -2.56
C SER A 249 29.99 -2.21 -2.54
N TYR A 250 30.54 -3.27 -1.95
CA TYR A 250 31.97 -3.61 -1.94
C TYR A 250 32.18 -5.13 -1.89
N GLY A 251 31.09 -5.91 -2.01
CA GLY A 251 31.14 -7.36 -2.00
C GLY A 251 31.64 -7.91 -3.33
N ASP A 252 32.13 -9.16 -3.29
CA ASP A 252 32.53 -9.88 -4.49
C ASP A 252 31.34 -10.09 -5.43
N VAL A 253 31.66 -10.08 -6.73
CA VAL A 253 30.70 -10.42 -7.77
C VAL A 253 30.71 -11.95 -7.99
N PRO A 254 29.56 -12.65 -7.90
CA PRO A 254 29.50 -14.09 -8.11
C PRO A 254 30.10 -14.52 -9.45
N GLY A 255 31.00 -15.52 -9.41
CA GLY A 255 31.62 -16.08 -10.61
C GLY A 255 32.72 -15.23 -11.26
N LEU A 256 33.06 -14.04 -10.72
CA LEU A 256 34.12 -13.18 -11.25
C LEU A 256 35.22 -12.94 -10.19
N SER A 257 36.40 -13.54 -10.41
CA SER A 257 37.51 -13.42 -9.47
C SER A 257 38.00 -11.97 -9.33
N SER A 258 38.27 -11.54 -8.09
CA SER A 258 38.84 -10.22 -7.78
C SER A 258 38.04 -9.04 -8.36
N THR A 259 36.74 -9.22 -8.57
CA THR A 259 35.82 -8.19 -9.06
C THR A 259 34.80 -7.90 -7.98
N TRP A 260 34.58 -6.63 -7.68
CA TRP A 260 33.73 -6.19 -6.58
C TRP A 260 32.70 -5.16 -7.05
N PHE A 261 31.62 -5.05 -6.30
CA PHE A 261 30.63 -4.00 -6.54
C PHE A 261 31.17 -2.63 -6.15
N ALA A 262 30.85 -1.61 -6.94
CA ALA A 262 31.21 -0.22 -6.68
C ALA A 262 30.04 0.55 -6.07
N ASN A 263 28.86 0.33 -6.65
CA ASN A 263 27.58 0.91 -6.27
C ASN A 263 26.51 -0.14 -6.57
N GLY A 264 25.44 -0.15 -5.77
CA GLY A 264 24.33 -1.07 -5.94
C GLY A 264 23.00 -0.37 -5.69
N TYR A 265 22.01 -0.76 -6.48
CA TYR A 265 20.62 -0.39 -6.30
C TYR A 265 19.83 -1.66 -6.08
N HIS A 266 19.22 -1.74 -4.90
CA HIS A 266 18.71 -2.98 -4.37
C HIS A 266 17.20 -2.87 -4.20
N GLN A 267 16.50 -3.96 -4.51
CA GLN A 267 15.09 -4.15 -4.27
C GLN A 267 14.92 -5.51 -3.60
N ILE A 268 14.15 -5.58 -2.54
CA ILE A 268 13.87 -6.81 -1.82
C ILE A 268 12.36 -6.92 -1.65
N GLY A 269 11.81 -8.04 -2.14
CA GLY A 269 10.41 -8.38 -2.01
C GLY A 269 10.09 -8.87 -0.59
N PRO A 270 8.79 -8.99 -0.26
CA PRO A 270 8.31 -9.44 1.05
C PRO A 270 8.95 -10.72 1.58
N ALA A 271 9.26 -11.71 0.73
CA ALA A 271 9.87 -12.96 1.17
C ALA A 271 11.39 -12.90 1.42
N GLY A 272 12.02 -11.74 1.29
CA GLY A 272 13.47 -11.58 1.48
C GLY A 272 14.31 -11.92 0.25
N ARG A 273 13.68 -12.25 -0.89
CA ARG A 273 14.34 -12.35 -2.19
C ARG A 273 14.24 -11.02 -2.93
N GLY A 274 15.24 -10.72 -3.75
CA GLY A 274 15.42 -9.41 -4.32
C GLY A 274 16.15 -9.41 -5.66
N ALA A 275 16.27 -8.20 -6.20
CA ALA A 275 17.08 -7.89 -7.36
C ALA A 275 18.05 -6.76 -7.02
N THR A 276 19.30 -6.91 -7.44
CA THR A 276 20.32 -5.88 -7.31
C THR A 276 20.86 -5.50 -8.67
N ALA A 277 20.83 -4.22 -9.01
CA ALA A 277 21.55 -3.67 -10.14
C ALA A 277 22.82 -3.00 -9.64
N ALA A 278 23.99 -3.38 -10.14
CA ALA A 278 25.25 -2.89 -9.60
C ALA A 278 26.30 -2.64 -10.68
N GLN A 279 27.08 -1.59 -10.45
CA GLN A 279 28.33 -1.38 -11.18
C GLN A 279 29.44 -2.19 -10.51
N MET A 280 30.38 -2.67 -11.33
CA MET A 280 31.50 -3.53 -10.93
C MET A 280 32.84 -2.87 -11.25
N TYR A 281 33.83 -3.10 -10.39
CA TYR A 281 35.24 -2.81 -10.66
C TYR A 281 36.09 -4.06 -10.51
N GLY A 282 37.20 -4.12 -11.24
CA GLY A 282 38.16 -5.21 -11.14
C GLY A 282 38.79 -5.60 -12.48
N PRO A 283 39.59 -6.68 -12.50
CA PRO A 283 40.34 -7.11 -13.67
C PRO A 283 39.45 -7.73 -14.76
N ASN A 284 38.22 -8.14 -14.43
CA ASN A 284 37.27 -8.70 -15.40
C ASN A 284 36.46 -7.63 -16.15
N ILE A 285 36.83 -6.36 -15.98
CA ILE A 285 36.20 -5.22 -16.66
C ILE A 285 36.94 -4.92 -17.95
N SER A 286 36.24 -4.99 -19.07
CA SER A 286 36.76 -4.72 -20.40
C SER A 286 35.73 -3.96 -21.23
N SER A 287 36.22 -3.32 -22.28
CA SER A 287 35.38 -2.62 -23.24
C SER A 287 35.53 -3.22 -24.62
N ILE A 288 34.43 -3.26 -25.36
CA ILE A 288 34.39 -3.68 -26.76
C ILE A 288 33.75 -2.57 -27.60
N LEU A 289 34.07 -2.57 -28.90
CA LEU A 289 33.48 -1.64 -29.86
C LEU A 289 32.36 -2.35 -30.63
N VAL A 290 31.14 -1.83 -30.56
CA VAL A 290 29.97 -2.37 -31.26
C VAL A 290 29.31 -1.24 -32.04
N ASN A 291 29.25 -1.37 -33.37
CA ASN A 291 28.71 -0.34 -34.28
C ASN A 291 29.29 1.07 -34.01
N GLY A 292 30.61 1.16 -33.77
CA GLY A 292 31.28 2.44 -33.47
C GLY A 292 31.03 3.01 -32.08
N THR A 293 30.27 2.32 -31.22
CA THR A 293 30.03 2.71 -29.82
C THR A 293 30.83 1.81 -28.88
N THR A 294 31.64 2.40 -28.02
CA THR A 294 32.33 1.66 -26.95
C THR A 294 31.32 1.28 -25.87
N ILE A 295 31.28 0.00 -25.51
CA ILE A 295 30.49 -0.51 -24.39
C ILE A 295 31.39 -1.26 -23.41
N THR A 296 31.12 -1.12 -22.12
CA THR A 296 31.89 -1.71 -21.03
C THR A 296 31.04 -2.76 -20.32
N ASN A 297 31.63 -3.89 -19.93
CA ASN A 297 30.95 -5.01 -19.27
C ASN A 297 30.86 -4.86 -17.73
N ASP A 298 30.74 -3.62 -17.25
CA ASP A 298 30.87 -3.21 -15.85
C ASP A 298 29.55 -3.09 -15.09
N TRP A 299 28.42 -3.48 -15.66
CA TRP A 299 27.14 -3.53 -14.95
C TRP A 299 26.54 -4.92 -14.94
N VAL A 300 25.85 -5.24 -13.86
CA VAL A 300 25.08 -6.48 -13.69
C VAL A 300 23.72 -6.23 -13.07
N VAL A 301 22.79 -7.13 -13.39
CA VAL A 301 21.58 -7.37 -12.59
C VAL A 301 21.73 -8.74 -11.96
N LEU A 302 21.51 -8.81 -10.65
CA LEU A 302 21.58 -10.04 -9.87
C LEU A 302 20.22 -10.38 -9.27
N ARG A 303 19.94 -11.67 -9.18
CA ARG A 303 19.01 -12.19 -8.17
C ARG A 303 19.76 -12.26 -6.85
N THR A 304 19.14 -11.75 -5.78
CA THR A 304 19.76 -11.71 -4.46
C THR A 304 18.83 -12.28 -3.41
N ALA A 305 19.37 -13.07 -2.50
CA ALA A 305 18.69 -13.64 -1.35
C ALA A 305 19.71 -13.74 -0.21
N PRO A 306 19.27 -13.97 1.05
CA PRO A 306 20.19 -14.28 2.14
C PRO A 306 21.20 -15.37 1.71
N GLY A 307 22.49 -15.05 1.73
CA GLY A 307 23.58 -15.98 1.40
C GLY A 307 23.70 -16.37 -0.08
N SER A 308 22.82 -15.94 -0.97
CA SER A 308 22.79 -16.35 -2.38
C SER A 308 22.68 -15.18 -3.34
N ARG A 309 23.56 -15.15 -4.34
CA ARG A 309 23.62 -14.10 -5.37
C ARG A 309 23.94 -14.74 -6.72
N GLU A 310 23.13 -14.44 -7.73
CA GLU A 310 23.24 -15.01 -9.07
C GLU A 310 23.20 -13.90 -10.12
N ILE A 311 24.15 -13.88 -11.07
CA ILE A 311 24.13 -12.93 -12.19
C ILE A 311 23.04 -13.34 -13.17
N ILE A 312 22.11 -12.41 -13.40
CA ILE A 312 20.97 -12.57 -14.33
C ILE A 312 21.23 -11.86 -15.65
N ALA A 313 21.87 -10.69 -15.61
CA ALA A 313 22.27 -9.95 -16.80
C ALA A 313 23.60 -9.24 -16.58
N ARG A 314 24.36 -9.04 -17.65
CA ARG A 314 25.62 -8.28 -17.64
C ARG A 314 25.75 -7.43 -18.91
N THR A 315 26.24 -6.20 -18.81
CA THR A 315 26.50 -5.38 -20.00
C THR A 315 27.54 -6.02 -20.92
N ALA A 316 27.45 -5.73 -22.22
CA ALA A 316 28.27 -6.34 -23.28
C ALA A 316 28.19 -7.88 -23.35
N THR A 317 27.07 -8.46 -22.91
CA THR A 317 26.74 -9.88 -23.12
C THR A 317 25.44 -10.01 -23.90
N GLN A 318 25.24 -11.15 -24.56
CA GLN A 318 24.03 -11.46 -25.34
C GLN A 318 22.77 -11.24 -24.49
N ALA A 319 21.83 -10.45 -25.00
CA ALA A 319 20.54 -10.26 -24.36
C ALA A 319 19.63 -11.47 -24.63
N PRO A 320 19.10 -12.16 -23.59
CA PRO A 320 18.19 -13.28 -23.77
C PRO A 320 16.95 -12.88 -24.59
N GLY A 321 16.47 -13.80 -25.44
CA GLY A 321 15.30 -13.59 -26.29
C GLY A 321 15.54 -12.64 -27.47
N THR A 322 16.79 -12.32 -27.83
CA THR A 322 17.14 -11.46 -28.96
C THR A 322 18.04 -12.17 -29.97
N ASP A 323 18.12 -11.64 -31.20
CA ASP A 323 19.00 -12.15 -32.25
C ASP A 323 20.47 -12.22 -31.81
N ALA A 324 21.22 -13.14 -32.44
CA ALA A 324 22.64 -13.33 -32.15
C ALA A 324 23.45 -12.02 -32.34
N GLY A 325 24.25 -11.66 -31.33
CA GLY A 325 25.07 -10.46 -31.30
C GLY A 325 24.35 -9.20 -30.79
N VAL A 326 23.05 -9.28 -30.47
CA VAL A 326 22.35 -8.21 -29.75
C VAL A 326 22.66 -8.34 -28.26
N MET A 327 23.23 -7.28 -27.69
CA MET A 327 23.78 -7.27 -26.34
C MET A 327 23.12 -6.21 -25.46
N PHE A 328 23.20 -6.41 -24.14
CA PHE A 328 22.88 -5.38 -23.16
C PHE A 328 23.87 -4.22 -23.26
N ARG A 329 23.38 -3.04 -23.63
CA ARG A 329 24.14 -1.78 -23.66
C ARG A 329 24.15 -1.12 -22.29
N THR A 330 22.98 -0.99 -21.66
CA THR A 330 22.83 -0.42 -20.32
C THR A 330 21.85 -1.29 -19.54
N LEU A 331 22.15 -1.51 -18.27
CA LEU A 331 21.29 -2.19 -17.31
C LEU A 331 20.67 -1.18 -16.33
N PRO A 332 19.68 -1.59 -15.52
CA PRO A 332 19.14 -0.81 -14.42
C PRO A 332 20.18 -0.04 -13.60
N GLY A 333 19.82 1.17 -13.18
CA GLY A 333 20.62 2.02 -12.30
C GLY A 333 19.71 2.89 -11.41
N SER A 334 20.21 4.01 -10.89
CA SER A 334 19.48 4.88 -9.93
C SER A 334 18.09 5.36 -10.39
N THR A 335 17.84 5.38 -11.70
CA THR A 335 16.63 5.93 -12.32
C THR A 335 15.75 4.89 -13.01
N THR A 336 16.14 3.60 -12.99
CA THR A 336 15.40 2.52 -13.63
C THR A 336 15.55 1.24 -12.81
N LEU A 337 15.02 1.24 -11.58
CA LEU A 337 15.10 0.11 -10.67
C LEU A 337 14.23 -1.07 -11.13
N PRO A 338 14.65 -2.32 -10.88
CA PRO A 338 13.82 -3.49 -11.10
C PRO A 338 12.59 -3.48 -10.17
N ALA A 339 11.49 -4.10 -10.57
CA ALA A 339 10.38 -4.42 -9.66
C ALA A 339 10.48 -5.87 -9.20
N VAL A 340 10.19 -6.17 -7.93
CA VAL A 340 10.28 -7.51 -7.33
C VAL A 340 8.95 -7.85 -6.65
N ASN A 341 8.43 -9.06 -6.83
CA ASN A 341 7.22 -9.55 -6.14
C ASN A 341 7.57 -10.38 -4.90
N ALA A 342 6.56 -10.89 -4.19
CA ALA A 342 6.75 -11.73 -3.01
C ALA A 342 7.57 -13.00 -3.29
N ALA A 343 7.38 -13.67 -4.45
CA ALA A 343 8.13 -14.87 -4.82
C ALA A 343 9.63 -14.60 -5.11
N GLY A 344 10.04 -13.34 -5.24
CA GLY A 344 11.37 -12.94 -5.67
C GLY A 344 11.57 -12.97 -7.19
N ASP A 345 10.48 -13.15 -7.94
CA ASP A 345 10.49 -12.89 -9.38
C ASP A 345 10.60 -11.38 -9.59
N PHE A 346 11.31 -10.98 -10.64
CA PHE A 346 11.53 -9.57 -10.90
C PHE A 346 11.54 -9.21 -12.37
N VAL A 347 11.20 -7.95 -12.64
CA VAL A 347 11.15 -7.37 -13.98
C VAL A 347 12.12 -6.20 -14.03
N PHE A 348 12.86 -6.08 -15.13
CA PHE A 348 13.81 -4.99 -15.31
C PHE A 348 13.86 -4.47 -16.75
N ALA A 349 14.05 -3.16 -16.89
CA ALA A 349 14.26 -2.51 -18.17
C ALA A 349 15.76 -2.44 -18.52
N ALA A 350 16.10 -2.60 -19.79
CA ALA A 350 17.47 -2.43 -20.28
C ALA A 350 17.50 -1.87 -21.71
N ARG A 351 18.66 -1.31 -22.09
CA ARG A 351 18.92 -0.89 -23.48
C ARG A 351 19.79 -1.89 -24.20
N LEU A 352 19.60 -1.98 -25.50
CA LEU A 352 20.25 -2.91 -26.41
C LEU A 352 21.23 -2.21 -27.35
N ILE A 353 22.21 -2.97 -27.85
CA ILE A 353 23.10 -2.60 -28.95
C ILE A 353 23.50 -3.85 -29.73
N GLY A 354 23.73 -3.72 -31.03
CA GLY A 354 24.14 -4.85 -31.87
C GLY A 354 23.54 -4.78 -33.28
N PRO A 355 23.66 -5.84 -34.08
CA PRO A 355 23.06 -5.94 -35.40
C PRO A 355 21.54 -5.69 -35.35
N GLY A 356 21.02 -4.91 -36.30
CA GLY A 356 19.57 -4.61 -36.40
C GLY A 356 19.00 -3.73 -35.29
N VAL A 357 19.80 -3.31 -34.31
CA VAL A 357 19.35 -2.41 -33.24
C VAL A 357 19.35 -0.96 -33.75
N THR A 358 18.18 -0.32 -33.68
CA THR A 358 17.91 1.08 -34.01
C THR A 358 17.40 1.80 -32.77
N THR A 359 17.25 3.12 -32.83
CA THR A 359 16.67 3.89 -31.73
C THR A 359 15.27 3.40 -31.35
N SER A 360 14.46 3.01 -32.34
CA SER A 360 13.07 2.52 -32.15
C SER A 360 12.95 1.13 -31.50
N ASN A 361 14.01 0.33 -31.49
CA ASN A 361 13.98 -1.04 -30.96
C ASN A 361 15.08 -1.34 -29.93
N SER A 362 15.68 -0.27 -29.40
CA SER A 362 16.83 -0.32 -28.50
C SER A 362 16.48 -0.48 -27.02
N THR A 363 15.21 -0.67 -26.66
CA THR A 363 14.77 -0.89 -25.28
C THR A 363 14.06 -2.23 -25.15
N GLY A 364 14.13 -2.84 -23.98
CA GLY A 364 13.35 -4.04 -23.65
C GLY A 364 13.00 -4.13 -22.17
N LEU A 365 12.05 -5.01 -21.86
CA LEU A 365 11.71 -5.47 -20.52
C LEU A 365 11.99 -6.96 -20.43
N TRP A 366 12.72 -7.37 -19.41
CA TRP A 366 13.01 -8.76 -19.11
C TRP A 366 12.38 -9.16 -17.78
N ARG A 367 11.89 -10.39 -17.71
CA ARG A 367 11.48 -11.04 -16.49
C ARG A 367 12.51 -12.07 -16.10
N SER A 368 12.76 -12.16 -14.81
CA SER A 368 13.61 -13.17 -14.20
C SER A 368 12.76 -13.91 -13.17
N SER A 369 12.48 -15.19 -13.44
CA SER A 369 11.93 -16.13 -12.47
C SER A 369 13.01 -17.07 -11.98
N THR A 370 12.78 -17.78 -10.88
CA THR A 370 13.74 -18.75 -10.32
C THR A 370 14.32 -19.75 -11.34
N SER A 371 13.63 -20.04 -12.44
CA SER A 371 14.05 -20.98 -13.48
C SER A 371 14.50 -20.35 -14.80
N GLU A 372 14.17 -19.09 -15.09
CA GLU A 372 14.33 -18.53 -16.44
C GLU A 372 14.53 -17.00 -16.44
N VAL A 373 15.24 -16.51 -17.46
CA VAL A 373 15.26 -15.09 -17.85
C VAL A 373 14.67 -14.96 -19.25
N SER A 374 13.55 -14.26 -19.38
CA SER A 374 12.82 -14.13 -20.64
C SER A 374 12.58 -12.67 -21.03
N LEU A 375 12.58 -12.40 -22.33
CA LEU A 375 12.22 -11.09 -22.89
C LEU A 375 10.69 -10.97 -22.91
N LEU A 376 10.13 -10.02 -22.16
CA LEU A 376 8.69 -9.75 -22.13
C LEU A 376 8.26 -8.83 -23.27
N ALA A 377 9.01 -7.75 -23.49
CA ALA A 377 8.68 -6.74 -24.47
C ALA A 377 9.95 -6.12 -25.06
N ARG A 378 9.87 -5.70 -26.31
CA ARG A 378 10.94 -4.98 -27.02
C ARG A 378 10.37 -3.79 -27.76
N GLY A 379 11.10 -2.67 -27.75
CA GLY A 379 10.79 -1.54 -28.63
C GLY A 379 10.72 -1.99 -30.09
N GLY A 380 9.82 -1.41 -30.87
CA GLY A 380 9.54 -1.78 -32.25
C GLY A 380 8.72 -3.07 -32.41
N ALA A 381 8.56 -3.88 -31.37
CA ALA A 381 7.69 -5.06 -31.42
C ALA A 381 6.21 -4.68 -31.27
N PRO A 382 5.28 -5.47 -31.84
CA PRO A 382 3.85 -5.21 -31.72
C PRO A 382 3.35 -5.15 -30.27
N ALA A 383 2.61 -4.10 -29.94
CA ALA A 383 1.85 -3.99 -28.69
C ALA A 383 0.41 -4.44 -28.98
N LEU A 384 0.18 -5.77 -28.97
CA LEU A 384 -1.01 -6.40 -29.53
C LEU A 384 -2.35 -5.88 -28.97
N ALA A 385 -2.40 -5.53 -27.68
CA ALA A 385 -3.60 -5.00 -27.04
C ALA A 385 -3.74 -3.47 -27.20
N ALA A 386 -2.74 -2.78 -27.75
CA ALA A 386 -2.78 -1.33 -27.99
C ALA A 386 -3.41 -0.95 -29.34
N GLY A 387 -3.68 -1.92 -30.21
CA GLY A 387 -4.32 -1.74 -31.51
C GLY A 387 -3.50 -2.31 -32.67
N THR A 388 -4.16 -2.51 -33.82
CA THR A 388 -3.52 -3.03 -35.03
C THR A 388 -2.45 -2.07 -35.54
N GLY A 389 -1.22 -2.58 -35.74
CA GLY A 389 -0.09 -1.79 -36.23
C GLY A 389 0.55 -0.86 -35.19
N VAL A 390 0.14 -0.97 -33.93
CA VAL A 390 0.77 -0.27 -32.79
C VAL A 390 1.91 -1.11 -32.25
N ASN A 391 3.04 -0.46 -32.00
CA ASN A 391 4.26 -1.06 -31.47
C ASN A 391 4.64 -0.40 -30.15
N PHE A 392 5.45 -1.10 -29.34
CA PHE A 392 6.16 -0.47 -28.23
C PHE A 392 7.22 0.49 -28.79
N ASP A 393 7.41 1.65 -28.17
CA ASP A 393 8.41 2.64 -28.57
C ASP A 393 9.53 2.73 -27.53
N SER A 394 9.16 3.11 -26.30
CA SER A 394 10.10 3.28 -25.19
C SER A 394 9.68 2.44 -23.99
N LEU A 395 10.58 1.54 -23.58
CA LEU A 395 10.45 0.67 -22.41
C LEU A 395 11.51 1.06 -21.37
N VAL A 396 11.22 2.11 -20.60
CA VAL A 396 12.12 2.69 -19.59
C VAL A 396 11.47 2.74 -18.20
N ALA A 397 10.54 1.84 -17.93
CA ALA A 397 9.77 1.77 -16.69
C ALA A 397 10.67 1.48 -15.48
N ASN A 398 10.26 1.99 -14.31
CA ASN A 398 11.06 2.08 -13.09
C ASN A 398 10.16 1.81 -11.86
N SER A 399 10.63 0.99 -10.92
CA SER A 399 9.87 0.72 -9.70
C SER A 399 9.87 1.88 -8.70
N SER A 400 10.90 2.74 -8.68
CA SER A 400 11.01 3.81 -7.67
C SER A 400 10.04 4.97 -7.87
N ASP A 401 9.51 5.17 -9.08
CA ASP A 401 8.45 6.14 -9.37
C ASP A 401 7.06 5.48 -9.54
N GLY A 402 6.98 4.16 -9.33
CA GLY A 402 5.75 3.39 -9.48
C GLY A 402 5.34 3.10 -10.92
N SER A 403 6.19 3.39 -11.92
CA SER A 403 5.88 3.11 -13.33
C SER A 403 6.13 1.66 -13.75
N LEU A 404 6.76 0.84 -12.90
CA LEU A 404 6.97 -0.59 -13.09
C LEU A 404 6.57 -1.36 -11.82
N SER A 405 5.82 -2.44 -12.00
CA SER A 405 5.45 -3.36 -10.94
C SER A 405 5.40 -4.80 -11.47
N VAL A 406 5.58 -5.76 -10.58
CA VAL A 406 5.37 -7.19 -10.85
C VAL A 406 4.40 -7.72 -9.81
N MET A 407 3.30 -8.33 -10.27
CA MET A 407 2.24 -8.90 -9.45
C MET A 407 2.63 -10.26 -8.89
N ASP A 408 1.85 -10.79 -7.96
CA ASP A 408 2.13 -12.08 -7.30
C ASP A 408 2.06 -13.27 -8.26
N ASN A 409 1.16 -13.20 -9.26
CA ASN A 409 1.09 -14.15 -10.37
C ASN A 409 2.21 -13.98 -11.41
N GLY A 410 3.09 -12.98 -11.24
CA GLY A 410 4.22 -12.71 -12.10
C GLY A 410 3.93 -11.78 -13.28
N ASP A 411 2.71 -11.25 -13.42
CA ASP A 411 2.36 -10.26 -14.43
C ASP A 411 3.19 -8.98 -14.24
N ALA A 412 3.75 -8.47 -15.34
CA ALA A 412 4.43 -7.18 -15.37
C ALA A 412 3.42 -6.08 -15.72
N VAL A 413 3.26 -5.10 -14.84
CA VAL A 413 2.46 -3.90 -15.08
C VAL A 413 3.40 -2.71 -15.22
N PHE A 414 3.31 -1.99 -16.34
CA PHE A 414 4.26 -0.92 -16.64
C PHE A 414 3.67 0.20 -17.48
N VAL A 415 4.22 1.40 -17.29
CA VAL A 415 3.96 2.55 -18.13
C VAL A 415 4.88 2.50 -19.34
N THR A 416 4.33 2.71 -20.53
CA THR A 416 5.10 2.65 -21.78
C THR A 416 4.67 3.71 -22.78
N TYR A 417 5.52 3.94 -23.77
CA TYR A 417 5.21 4.72 -24.96
C TYR A 417 5.00 3.80 -26.16
N PHE A 418 4.14 4.23 -27.08
CA PHE A 418 3.77 3.52 -28.31
C PHE A 418 4.26 4.26 -29.56
N SER A 419 4.45 3.53 -30.65
CA SER A 419 4.73 4.03 -32.00
C SER A 419 3.93 3.23 -33.04
N GLY A 420 4.01 3.63 -34.31
CA GLY A 420 3.34 2.95 -35.41
C GLY A 420 2.01 3.58 -35.82
N ALA A 421 1.10 2.76 -36.34
CA ALA A 421 -0.13 3.22 -36.98
C ALA A 421 -1.07 3.94 -35.99
N GLY A 422 -1.56 5.12 -36.38
CA GLY A 422 -2.52 5.89 -35.57
C GLY A 422 -1.96 6.49 -34.27
N ILE A 423 -0.65 6.37 -34.03
CA ILE A 423 -0.01 7.01 -32.88
C ILE A 423 0.22 8.49 -33.17
N THR A 424 -0.18 9.33 -32.22
CA THR A 424 -0.03 10.79 -32.25
C THR A 424 0.58 11.27 -30.96
N LEU A 425 0.98 12.55 -30.93
CA LEU A 425 1.49 13.19 -29.71
C LEU A 425 0.51 13.19 -28.55
N ASN A 426 -0.78 12.90 -28.73
CA ASN A 426 -1.78 12.90 -27.67
C ASN A 426 -2.12 11.51 -27.15
N ASN A 427 -1.74 10.44 -27.86
CA ASN A 427 -2.17 9.07 -27.54
C ASN A 427 -1.03 8.05 -27.45
N LEU A 428 0.22 8.52 -27.35
CA LEU A 428 1.40 7.66 -27.42
C LEU A 428 1.84 7.04 -26.09
N ASN A 429 1.10 7.16 -24.99
CA ASN A 429 1.48 6.49 -23.73
C ASN A 429 0.29 5.80 -23.05
N GLY A 430 0.60 4.82 -22.22
CA GLY A 430 -0.41 4.04 -21.51
C GLY A 430 0.17 3.11 -20.45
N ILE A 431 -0.73 2.46 -19.72
CA ILE A 431 -0.44 1.42 -18.74
C ILE A 431 -0.73 0.08 -19.41
N TYR A 432 0.26 -0.80 -19.39
CA TYR A 432 0.24 -2.09 -20.06
C TYR A 432 0.52 -3.21 -19.07
N LYS A 433 -0.15 -4.35 -19.26
CA LYS A 433 0.08 -5.59 -18.50
C LYS A 433 0.52 -6.70 -19.44
N LEU A 434 1.59 -7.40 -19.08
CA LEU A 434 2.09 -8.59 -19.77
C LEU A 434 2.22 -9.74 -18.80
N SER A 435 1.60 -10.88 -19.12
CA SER A 435 1.77 -12.08 -18.31
C SER A 435 3.07 -12.83 -18.65
N PRO A 436 3.53 -13.72 -17.77
CA PRO A 436 4.68 -14.59 -18.05
C PRO A 436 4.50 -15.47 -19.31
N THR A 437 3.24 -15.75 -19.70
CA THR A 437 2.91 -16.55 -20.89
C THR A 437 2.78 -15.73 -22.17
N GLY A 438 3.03 -14.42 -22.09
CA GLY A 438 2.93 -13.51 -23.25
C GLY A 438 1.51 -13.04 -23.55
N GLN A 439 0.56 -13.15 -22.62
CA GLN A 439 -0.75 -12.49 -22.78
C GLN A 439 -0.61 -10.98 -22.62
N HIS A 440 -1.16 -10.24 -23.59
CA HIS A 440 -1.14 -8.79 -23.66
C HIS A 440 -2.46 -8.20 -23.13
N SER A 441 -2.38 -7.20 -22.26
CA SER A 441 -3.54 -6.44 -21.79
C SER A 441 -3.23 -4.95 -21.76
N LEU A 442 -4.04 -4.14 -22.42
CA LEU A 442 -3.98 -2.69 -22.32
C LEU A 442 -4.92 -2.24 -21.20
N ILE A 443 -4.35 -1.70 -20.12
CA ILE A 443 -5.15 -1.19 -18.99
C ILE A 443 -5.70 0.20 -19.33
N ALA A 444 -4.83 1.12 -19.75
CA ALA A 444 -5.20 2.49 -20.03
C ALA A 444 -4.31 3.08 -21.13
N ARG A 445 -4.84 3.99 -21.95
CA ARG A 445 -4.08 4.70 -22.99
C ARG A 445 -4.57 6.13 -23.14
N SER A 446 -3.63 7.07 -23.22
CA SER A 446 -3.95 8.47 -23.43
C SER A 446 -4.62 8.73 -24.77
N GLY A 447 -5.41 9.80 -24.84
CA GLY A 447 -5.96 10.35 -26.08
C GLY A 447 -6.89 9.43 -26.87
N VAL A 448 -7.33 8.30 -26.31
CA VAL A 448 -8.29 7.38 -26.92
C VAL A 448 -9.48 7.13 -25.98
N PRO A 449 -10.72 7.02 -26.49
CA PRO A 449 -11.85 6.57 -25.70
C PRO A 449 -11.67 5.10 -25.25
N GLN A 450 -12.14 4.77 -24.06
CA GLN A 450 -12.09 3.41 -23.48
C GLN A 450 -13.40 3.12 -22.74
N SER A 451 -13.78 1.85 -22.61
CA SER A 451 -15.08 1.44 -22.03
C SER A 451 -15.30 1.88 -20.58
N GLY A 452 -14.22 2.11 -19.82
CA GLY A 452 -14.28 2.63 -18.45
C GLY A 452 -14.40 4.16 -18.33
N LEU A 453 -14.37 4.89 -19.45
CA LEU A 453 -14.39 6.35 -19.47
C LEU A 453 -15.80 6.90 -19.70
N PRO A 454 -16.14 8.06 -19.10
CA PRO A 454 -17.32 8.83 -19.51
C PRO A 454 -17.30 9.12 -21.01
N ASN A 455 -18.48 9.08 -21.64
CA ASN A 455 -18.60 9.26 -23.08
C ASN A 455 -18.00 10.61 -23.55
N GLY A 456 -17.24 10.59 -24.65
CA GLY A 456 -16.57 11.78 -25.18
C GLY A 456 -15.34 12.26 -24.41
N THR A 457 -14.84 11.47 -23.44
CA THR A 457 -13.62 11.76 -22.69
C THR A 457 -12.49 10.78 -23.04
N THR A 458 -11.26 11.21 -22.76
CA THR A 458 -10.00 10.46 -22.95
C THR A 458 -9.06 10.77 -21.80
N PHE A 459 -8.03 9.95 -21.57
CA PHE A 459 -6.97 10.31 -20.64
C PHE A 459 -6.02 11.37 -21.23
N LEU A 460 -5.64 12.36 -20.42
CA LEU A 460 -4.64 13.36 -20.78
C LEU A 460 -3.24 12.74 -20.73
N ARG A 461 -2.50 12.83 -21.85
CA ARG A 461 -1.15 12.23 -21.98
C ARG A 461 -0.19 12.62 -20.85
N THR A 462 -0.15 13.90 -20.47
CA THR A 462 0.78 14.43 -19.47
C THR A 462 0.46 13.96 -18.05
N ALA A 463 -0.62 13.22 -17.85
CA ALA A 463 -1.09 12.71 -16.58
C ALA A 463 -1.34 11.18 -16.62
N MET A 464 -0.65 10.43 -17.49
CA MET A 464 -0.87 9.00 -17.70
C MET A 464 0.33 8.13 -17.24
N PRO A 465 0.21 7.46 -16.08
CA PRO A 465 -0.52 7.89 -14.89
C PRO A 465 0.26 8.97 -14.10
N LEU A 466 -0.40 9.67 -13.17
CA LEU A 466 0.27 10.52 -12.20
C LEU A 466 0.83 9.72 -11.01
N ALA A 467 0.09 8.69 -10.59
CA ALA A 467 0.51 7.71 -9.60
C ALA A 467 -0.16 6.37 -9.92
N MET A 468 0.55 5.26 -9.68
CA MET A 468 0.03 3.90 -9.84
C MET A 468 0.43 3.04 -8.64
N LYS A 469 -0.45 2.12 -8.27
CA LYS A 469 -0.21 1.05 -7.30
C LYS A 469 -0.78 -0.25 -7.83
N THR A 470 -0.09 -1.34 -7.54
CA THR A 470 -0.55 -2.70 -7.84
C THR A 470 -0.49 -3.54 -6.57
N ALA A 471 -1.43 -4.45 -6.39
CA ALA A 471 -1.41 -5.40 -5.28
C ALA A 471 -2.03 -6.73 -5.68
N GLY A 472 -1.59 -7.80 -5.01
CA GLY A 472 -2.07 -9.15 -5.28
C GLY A 472 -1.82 -9.59 -6.72
N GLU A 473 -2.80 -10.31 -7.28
CA GLU A 473 -2.72 -10.89 -8.62
C GLU A 473 -3.41 -10.06 -9.70
N ASP A 474 -4.34 -9.17 -9.34
CA ASP A 474 -5.25 -8.53 -10.30
C ASP A 474 -5.58 -7.06 -10.04
N HIS A 475 -5.15 -6.46 -8.92
CA HIS A 475 -5.51 -5.09 -8.59
C HIS A 475 -4.49 -4.08 -9.12
N VAL A 476 -4.94 -3.18 -10.00
CA VAL A 476 -4.20 -1.97 -10.40
C VAL A 476 -5.06 -0.75 -10.10
N MET A 477 -4.53 0.21 -9.36
CA MET A 477 -5.17 1.52 -9.17
C MET A 477 -4.23 2.63 -9.59
N PHE A 478 -4.79 3.69 -10.20
CA PHE A 478 -3.99 4.82 -10.64
C PHE A 478 -4.79 6.12 -10.67
N VAL A 479 -4.09 7.22 -10.40
CA VAL A 479 -4.60 8.58 -10.57
C VAL A 479 -4.19 9.12 -11.95
N SER A 480 -5.11 9.81 -12.62
CA SER A 480 -4.88 10.44 -13.92
C SER A 480 -5.70 11.72 -14.07
N ARG A 481 -5.63 12.33 -15.26
CA ARG A 481 -6.53 13.41 -15.67
C ARG A 481 -7.28 13.06 -16.94
N LEU A 482 -8.52 13.49 -17.03
CA LEU A 482 -9.31 13.39 -18.26
C LEU A 482 -9.10 14.62 -19.15
N ALA A 483 -9.46 14.47 -20.42
CA ALA A 483 -9.62 15.53 -21.41
C ALA A 483 -10.81 15.18 -22.32
N GLY A 484 -11.39 16.19 -22.97
CA GLY A 484 -12.49 16.00 -23.92
C GLY A 484 -13.77 16.70 -23.49
N THR A 485 -14.90 16.17 -23.95
CA THR A 485 -16.21 16.83 -23.79
C THR A 485 -16.62 16.89 -22.33
N GLY A 486 -17.02 18.08 -21.86
CA GLY A 486 -17.48 18.28 -20.48
C GLY A 486 -16.37 18.17 -19.41
N VAL A 487 -15.09 18.07 -19.82
CA VAL A 487 -13.95 18.09 -18.92
C VAL A 487 -13.44 19.53 -18.77
N THR A 488 -13.26 19.95 -17.53
CA THR A 488 -12.77 21.25 -17.10
C THR A 488 -11.73 21.03 -16.01
N THR A 489 -10.98 22.06 -15.61
CA THR A 489 -10.03 21.99 -14.48
C THR A 489 -10.69 21.83 -13.11
N ALA A 490 -12.01 21.66 -13.06
CA ALA A 490 -12.79 21.45 -11.84
C ALA A 490 -13.42 20.05 -11.81
N ASN A 491 -13.09 19.19 -12.79
CA ASN A 491 -13.55 17.80 -12.86
C ASN A 491 -12.63 16.91 -13.71
N ASP A 492 -11.34 17.25 -13.83
CA ASP A 492 -10.39 16.52 -14.67
C ASP A 492 -9.61 15.46 -13.88
N ASP A 493 -9.39 15.64 -12.58
CA ASP A 493 -8.71 14.65 -11.73
C ASP A 493 -9.59 13.39 -11.50
N VAL A 494 -8.99 12.21 -11.66
CA VAL A 494 -9.69 10.92 -11.59
C VAL A 494 -8.85 9.82 -10.94
N LEU A 495 -9.52 8.93 -10.20
CA LEU A 495 -8.99 7.67 -9.68
C LEU A 495 -9.65 6.50 -10.42
N PHE A 496 -8.82 5.62 -10.97
CA PHE A 496 -9.25 4.43 -11.67
C PHE A 496 -8.78 3.17 -10.96
N ARG A 497 -9.57 2.11 -11.12
CA ARG A 497 -9.21 0.74 -10.78
C ARG A 497 -9.32 -0.13 -12.03
N HIS A 498 -8.40 -1.06 -12.18
CA HIS A 498 -8.50 -2.14 -13.15
C HIS A 498 -8.39 -3.47 -12.41
N ARG A 499 -9.30 -4.39 -12.73
CA ARG A 499 -9.22 -5.82 -12.39
C ARG A 499 -9.49 -6.64 -13.63
N GLU A 500 -9.00 -7.88 -13.64
CA GLU A 500 -9.22 -8.77 -14.78
C GLU A 500 -10.71 -9.05 -15.02
N ALA A 501 -11.47 -9.32 -13.96
CA ALA A 501 -12.89 -9.63 -14.04
C ALA A 501 -13.76 -8.43 -14.46
N SER A 502 -13.42 -7.22 -14.02
CA SER A 502 -14.27 -6.02 -14.22
C SER A 502 -13.72 -5.03 -15.24
N GLY A 503 -12.51 -5.25 -15.77
CA GLY A 503 -11.81 -4.29 -16.61
C GLY A 503 -11.52 -2.96 -15.89
N LEU A 504 -11.36 -1.90 -16.69
CA LEU A 504 -11.12 -0.54 -16.23
C LEU A 504 -12.40 0.12 -15.71
N GLN A 505 -12.37 0.64 -14.48
CA GLN A 505 -13.48 1.28 -13.78
C GLN A 505 -13.06 2.66 -13.26
N LEU A 506 -13.84 3.69 -13.57
CA LEU A 506 -13.75 4.99 -12.88
C LEU A 506 -14.29 4.81 -11.46
N ILE A 507 -13.46 5.10 -10.46
CA ILE A 507 -13.84 4.97 -9.05
C ILE A 507 -14.27 6.32 -8.49
N ALA A 508 -13.42 7.34 -8.67
CA ALA A 508 -13.66 8.67 -8.14
C ALA A 508 -13.25 9.72 -9.17
N ARG A 509 -13.99 10.82 -9.23
CA ARG A 509 -13.72 11.97 -10.08
C ARG A 509 -13.87 13.25 -9.28
N GLU A 510 -13.00 14.22 -9.55
CA GLU A 510 -13.17 15.56 -9.02
C GLU A 510 -14.57 16.11 -9.34
N GLY A 511 -15.23 16.64 -8.32
CA GLY A 511 -16.62 17.07 -8.36
C GLY A 511 -17.62 16.02 -7.87
N ASP A 512 -17.21 14.76 -7.68
CA ASP A 512 -18.08 13.72 -7.12
C ASP A 512 -18.51 14.09 -5.70
N VAL A 513 -19.77 13.82 -5.40
CA VAL A 513 -20.35 13.96 -4.07
C VAL A 513 -20.23 12.61 -3.35
N ILE A 514 -19.57 12.61 -2.19
CA ILE A 514 -19.33 11.42 -1.37
C ILE A 514 -19.76 11.77 0.06
N GLY A 515 -20.90 11.24 0.50
CA GLY A 515 -21.53 11.67 1.74
C GLY A 515 -21.88 13.16 1.69
N ASP A 516 -21.44 13.91 2.70
CA ASP A 516 -21.62 15.37 2.80
C ASP A 516 -20.46 16.18 2.20
N HIS A 517 -19.53 15.54 1.46
CA HIS A 517 -18.38 16.19 0.82
C HIS A 517 -18.43 16.15 -0.70
N VAL A 518 -17.74 17.10 -1.31
CA VAL A 518 -17.40 17.16 -2.74
C VAL A 518 -15.91 16.94 -2.88
N LEU A 519 -15.51 15.94 -3.67
CA LEU A 519 -14.11 15.68 -4.00
C LEU A 519 -13.52 16.81 -4.83
N LYS A 520 -12.34 17.31 -4.45
CA LYS A 520 -11.68 18.44 -5.12
C LYS A 520 -10.34 18.08 -5.77
N SER A 521 -9.56 17.17 -5.19
CA SER A 521 -8.34 16.65 -5.83
C SER A 521 -7.73 15.51 -5.03
N PHE A 522 -6.77 14.81 -5.63
CA PHE A 522 -5.90 13.84 -4.94
C PHE A 522 -4.61 14.52 -4.48
N VAL A 523 -4.32 14.46 -3.19
CA VAL A 523 -3.12 15.11 -2.61
C VAL A 523 -1.86 14.45 -3.17
N GLY A 524 -0.88 15.26 -3.58
CA GLY A 524 0.35 14.74 -4.17
C GLY A 524 0.13 13.87 -5.42
N ASN A 525 -0.99 14.09 -6.13
CA ASN A 525 -1.48 13.26 -7.22
C ASN A 525 -1.72 11.77 -6.84
N GLY A 526 -2.01 11.49 -5.56
CA GLY A 526 -2.23 10.13 -5.06
C GLY A 526 -0.96 9.31 -4.85
N ALA A 527 0.20 9.95 -4.72
CA ALA A 527 1.47 9.25 -4.47
C ALA A 527 1.47 8.41 -3.19
N ASP A 528 0.68 8.82 -2.18
CA ASP A 528 0.51 8.17 -0.88
C ASP A 528 -0.58 7.09 -0.86
N MET A 529 -1.18 6.78 -2.02
CA MET A 529 -2.19 5.74 -2.14
C MET A 529 -1.66 4.40 -1.61
N GLN A 530 -2.48 3.73 -0.80
CA GLN A 530 -2.24 2.36 -0.35
C GLN A 530 -3.34 1.46 -0.90
N LEU A 531 -2.97 0.25 -1.31
CA LEU A 531 -3.83 -0.74 -1.94
C LEU A 531 -3.45 -2.12 -1.38
N THR A 532 -4.43 -2.89 -0.95
CA THR A 532 -4.24 -4.26 -0.43
C THR A 532 -4.54 -5.30 -1.50
N GLY A 533 -4.02 -6.52 -1.32
CA GLY A 533 -4.32 -7.65 -2.21
C GLY A 533 -5.82 -8.02 -2.23
N ASN A 534 -6.55 -7.67 -1.17
CA ASN A 534 -8.00 -7.84 -1.08
C ASN A 534 -8.80 -6.72 -1.75
N GLY A 535 -8.14 -5.70 -2.31
CA GLY A 535 -8.79 -4.63 -3.06
C GLY A 535 -9.30 -3.45 -2.24
N TYR A 536 -8.97 -3.37 -0.94
CA TYR A 536 -9.16 -2.15 -0.18
C TYR A 536 -8.11 -1.11 -0.58
N ALA A 537 -8.50 0.14 -0.67
CA ALA A 537 -7.56 1.23 -0.89
C ALA A 537 -7.88 2.48 -0.07
N ILE A 538 -6.85 3.26 0.21
CA ILE A 538 -6.96 4.60 0.76
C ILE A 538 -6.10 5.59 -0.02
N VAL A 539 -6.53 6.85 -0.06
CA VAL A 539 -5.76 7.94 -0.67
C VAL A 539 -6.09 9.27 0.01
N SER A 540 -5.08 10.12 0.21
CA SER A 540 -5.31 11.47 0.70
C SER A 540 -5.94 12.34 -0.39
N VAL A 541 -6.97 13.10 -0.02
CA VAL A 541 -7.76 13.94 -0.93
C VAL A 541 -7.94 15.34 -0.37
N THR A 542 -8.39 16.28 -1.20
CA THR A 542 -8.98 17.53 -0.73
C THR A 542 -10.48 17.53 -0.98
N LEU A 543 -11.23 18.08 -0.03
CA LEU A 543 -12.68 18.03 0.03
C LEU A 543 -13.26 19.41 0.36
N SER A 544 -14.43 19.72 -0.18
CA SER A 544 -15.28 20.84 0.28
C SER A 544 -16.62 20.29 0.76
N PRO A 545 -17.29 20.90 1.74
CA PRO A 545 -18.61 20.45 2.16
C PRO A 545 -19.65 20.69 1.03
N THR A 546 -20.61 19.79 0.89
CA THR A 546 -21.75 19.91 -0.06
C THR A 546 -22.61 21.15 0.22
N SER A 547 -22.68 21.58 1.48
CA SER A 547 -23.37 22.82 1.88
C SER A 547 -22.66 24.09 1.40
N ASN A 548 -21.36 24.02 1.10
CA ASN A 548 -20.60 25.10 0.47
C ASN A 548 -19.49 24.53 -0.44
N PRO A 549 -19.83 24.10 -1.67
CA PRO A 549 -18.87 23.47 -2.59
C PRO A 549 -17.76 24.42 -3.07
N THR A 550 -17.88 25.72 -2.80
CA THR A 550 -16.89 26.76 -3.16
C THR A 550 -15.93 27.08 -2.02
N ALA A 551 -16.12 26.50 -0.83
CA ALA A 551 -15.20 26.66 0.28
C ALA A 551 -13.80 26.15 -0.08
N THR A 552 -12.78 26.80 0.48
CA THR A 552 -11.38 26.38 0.34
C THR A 552 -11.23 24.89 0.66
N PRO A 553 -10.79 24.06 -0.30
CA PRO A 553 -10.66 22.62 -0.10
C PRO A 553 -9.78 22.29 1.11
N GLN A 554 -10.23 21.36 1.93
CA GLN A 554 -9.52 20.90 3.13
C GLN A 554 -9.03 19.45 2.95
N PRO A 555 -7.91 19.06 3.57
CA PRO A 555 -7.45 17.67 3.55
C PRO A 555 -8.46 16.68 4.12
N GLY A 556 -8.51 15.49 3.52
CA GLY A 556 -9.27 14.34 3.98
C GLY A 556 -8.67 13.02 3.51
N VAL A 557 -9.26 11.91 3.94
CA VAL A 557 -8.88 10.54 3.56
C VAL A 557 -10.07 9.88 2.90
N LEU A 558 -9.88 9.42 1.67
CA LEU A 558 -10.87 8.64 0.93
C LEU A 558 -10.54 7.15 1.06
N GLY A 559 -11.49 6.36 1.55
CA GLY A 559 -11.46 4.90 1.55
C GLY A 559 -12.24 4.34 0.37
N ILE A 560 -11.73 3.25 -0.20
CA ILE A 560 -12.34 2.53 -1.31
C ILE A 560 -12.41 1.05 -0.93
N SER A 561 -13.61 0.49 -0.98
CA SER A 561 -13.85 -0.93 -0.70
C SER A 561 -13.45 -1.83 -1.88
N PRO A 562 -13.37 -3.16 -1.69
CA PRO A 562 -13.16 -4.11 -2.78
C PRO A 562 -14.25 -4.06 -3.85
N SER A 563 -15.50 -3.72 -3.50
CA SER A 563 -16.57 -3.50 -4.48
C SER A 563 -16.37 -2.22 -5.29
N GLY A 564 -15.66 -1.24 -4.73
CA GLY A 564 -15.43 0.09 -5.34
C GLY A 564 -16.25 1.19 -4.70
N SER A 565 -17.00 0.89 -3.64
CA SER A 565 -17.71 1.89 -2.85
C SER A 565 -16.72 2.85 -2.21
N MET A 566 -17.06 4.14 -2.25
CA MET A 566 -16.26 5.23 -1.72
C MET A 566 -16.78 5.69 -0.38
N GLN A 567 -15.87 6.01 0.54
CA GLN A 567 -16.20 6.56 1.86
C GLN A 567 -15.21 7.64 2.23
N VAL A 568 -15.70 8.81 2.67
CA VAL A 568 -14.84 9.78 3.35
C VAL A 568 -14.60 9.28 4.78
N ILE A 569 -13.38 8.81 5.05
CA ILE A 569 -13.01 8.21 6.33
C ILE A 569 -12.83 9.29 7.41
N ALA A 570 -12.18 10.39 7.03
CA ALA A 570 -11.96 11.53 7.90
C ALA A 570 -11.69 12.78 7.05
N ALA A 571 -12.20 13.94 7.46
CA ALA A 571 -12.00 15.19 6.75
C ALA A 571 -11.82 16.36 7.73
N LYS A 572 -10.84 17.22 7.47
CA LYS A 572 -10.64 18.44 8.27
C LYS A 572 -11.86 19.36 8.12
N GLY A 573 -12.31 19.89 9.24
CA GLY A 573 -13.52 20.72 9.38
C GLY A 573 -14.80 19.91 9.60
N SER A 574 -14.75 18.58 9.55
CA SER A 574 -15.91 17.72 9.75
C SER A 574 -15.94 17.13 11.16
N SER A 575 -17.14 16.90 11.69
CA SER A 575 -17.32 16.13 12.93
C SER A 575 -17.12 14.64 12.65
N ILE A 576 -16.56 13.91 13.61
CA ILE A 576 -16.38 12.46 13.53
C ILE A 576 -16.95 11.79 14.77
N SER A 577 -17.81 10.79 14.60
CA SER A 577 -18.34 9.99 15.71
C SER A 577 -17.29 9.01 16.20
N LEU A 578 -16.98 9.07 17.50
CA LEU A 578 -15.93 8.28 18.14
C LEU A 578 -16.54 7.26 19.11
N SER A 579 -15.83 6.15 19.33
CA SER A 579 -16.27 5.06 20.22
C SER A 579 -16.39 5.44 21.70
N ASP A 580 -15.89 6.62 22.09
CA ASP A 580 -16.10 7.22 23.42
C ASP A 580 -17.40 8.06 23.51
N ASN A 581 -18.29 7.92 22.52
CA ASN A 581 -19.57 8.65 22.40
C ASN A 581 -19.42 10.17 22.23
N THR A 582 -18.26 10.64 21.77
CA THR A 582 -18.05 12.04 21.41
C THR A 582 -18.15 12.25 19.90
N SER A 583 -18.37 13.50 19.48
CA SER A 583 -18.38 13.88 18.06
C SER A 583 -17.59 15.18 17.82
N PRO A 584 -16.27 15.18 18.09
CA PRO A 584 -15.45 16.37 17.93
C PRO A 584 -15.25 16.74 16.45
N THR A 585 -14.93 18.01 16.20
CA THR A 585 -14.59 18.48 14.85
C THR A 585 -13.10 18.37 14.60
N ILE A 586 -12.70 17.73 13.51
CA ILE A 586 -11.30 17.55 13.11
C ILE A 586 -10.73 18.89 12.66
N SER A 587 -9.66 19.34 13.31
CA SER A 587 -8.90 20.54 12.94
C SER A 587 -7.67 20.24 12.08
N ASP A 588 -7.10 19.04 12.21
CA ASP A 588 -5.96 18.54 11.45
C ASP A 588 -5.95 17.01 11.49
N LEU A 589 -5.42 16.35 10.46
CA LEU A 589 -5.35 14.89 10.36
C LEU A 589 -4.08 14.43 9.64
N ARG A 590 -3.61 13.23 9.96
CA ARG A 590 -2.36 12.66 9.43
C ARG A 590 -2.53 11.17 9.22
N LEU A 591 -2.17 10.75 8.02
CA LEU A 591 -2.11 9.37 7.57
C LEU A 591 -0.65 8.95 7.42
N ALA A 592 -0.30 7.72 7.79
CA ALA A 592 1.03 7.20 7.49
C ALA A 592 1.17 6.92 5.99
N PRO A 593 2.33 7.20 5.36
CA PRO A 593 2.53 6.97 3.92
C PRO A 593 2.61 5.48 3.55
N LYS A 594 2.74 4.60 4.54
CA LYS A 594 2.73 3.14 4.43
C LYS A 594 2.07 2.55 5.67
N ASN A 595 1.51 1.35 5.54
CA ASN A 595 0.90 0.58 6.62
C ASN A 595 -0.17 1.37 7.41
N ALA A 596 -0.84 2.35 6.80
CA ALA A 596 -1.98 2.99 7.43
C ALA A 596 -3.26 2.15 7.23
N LEU A 597 -3.29 1.32 6.19
CA LEU A 597 -4.38 0.41 5.83
C LEU A 597 -4.01 -1.04 6.17
N SER A 598 -4.93 -1.78 6.79
CA SER A 598 -4.84 -3.24 6.93
C SER A 598 -5.54 -3.98 5.79
N ASP A 599 -5.22 -5.27 5.61
CA ASP A 599 -5.86 -6.14 4.61
C ASP A 599 -7.37 -6.33 4.84
N GLY A 600 -7.85 -6.07 6.05
CA GLY A 600 -9.26 -6.08 6.45
C GLY A 600 -9.96 -4.72 6.33
N GLY A 601 -9.35 -3.73 5.68
CA GLY A 601 -9.98 -2.42 5.46
C GLY A 601 -9.97 -1.49 6.68
N LYS A 602 -9.12 -1.73 7.68
CA LYS A 602 -8.99 -0.83 8.84
C LYS A 602 -7.93 0.24 8.58
N VAL A 603 -8.20 1.48 8.97
CA VAL A 603 -7.37 2.65 8.70
C VAL A 603 -6.97 3.34 9.99
N ALA A 604 -5.67 3.40 10.30
CA ALA A 604 -5.15 4.14 11.44
C ALA A 604 -4.89 5.61 11.09
N ILE A 605 -5.47 6.53 11.88
CA ILE A 605 -5.37 7.98 11.64
C ILE A 605 -5.03 8.69 12.95
N ALA A 606 -4.12 9.66 12.90
CA ALA A 606 -3.95 10.63 13.97
C ALA A 606 -4.70 11.92 13.61
N ALA A 607 -5.40 12.51 14.58
CA ALA A 607 -6.12 13.76 14.39
C ALA A 607 -5.95 14.71 15.57
N MET A 608 -6.08 16.01 15.27
CA MET A 608 -6.29 17.07 16.24
C MET A 608 -7.73 17.55 16.16
N PHE A 609 -8.36 17.81 17.30
CA PHE A 609 -9.72 18.32 17.35
C PHE A 609 -9.77 19.80 17.72
N THR A 610 -10.82 20.49 17.29
CA THR A 610 -11.07 21.88 17.68
C THR A 610 -11.44 21.94 19.16
N GLY A 611 -10.76 22.79 19.93
CA GLY A 611 -11.13 23.04 21.32
C GLY A 611 -9.96 23.48 22.18
N THR A 612 -10.28 23.94 23.38
CA THR A 612 -9.33 24.13 24.48
C THR A 612 -9.89 23.42 25.71
N PRO A 613 -9.12 22.60 26.43
CA PRO A 613 -7.69 22.33 26.25
C PRO A 613 -7.37 21.51 24.98
N ARG A 614 -6.08 21.29 24.72
CA ARG A 614 -5.57 20.46 23.62
C ARG A 614 -6.27 19.10 23.58
N ASP A 615 -6.73 18.69 22.41
CA ASP A 615 -7.41 17.42 22.18
C ASP A 615 -6.89 16.76 20.89
N GLU A 616 -6.21 15.63 21.05
CA GLU A 616 -5.65 14.84 19.96
C GLU A 616 -5.99 13.37 20.19
N ALA A 617 -6.19 12.62 19.11
CA ALA A 617 -6.42 11.18 19.19
C ALA A 617 -5.74 10.42 18.06
N VAL A 618 -5.47 9.15 18.34
CA VAL A 618 -5.31 8.11 17.32
C VAL A 618 -6.58 7.27 17.35
N PHE A 619 -7.19 7.07 16.19
CA PHE A 619 -8.36 6.23 16.03
C PHE A 619 -8.20 5.30 14.82
N VAL A 620 -8.99 4.23 14.82
CA VAL A 620 -9.14 3.32 13.69
C VAL A 620 -10.54 3.44 13.14
N ALA A 621 -10.64 3.73 11.85
CA ALA A 621 -11.88 3.68 11.11
C ALA A 621 -11.89 2.46 10.19
N SER A 622 -13.08 1.95 9.87
CA SER A 622 -13.24 0.91 8.85
C SER A 622 -13.56 1.58 7.54
N ILE A 623 -12.99 1.07 6.45
CA ILE A 623 -13.61 1.21 5.14
C ILE A 623 -14.76 0.23 5.17
N ASP A 624 -15.96 0.76 5.26
CA ASP A 624 -17.15 -0.06 5.18
C ASP A 624 -17.06 -0.82 3.87
N SER A 625 -17.11 -2.14 3.94
CA SER A 625 -16.93 -3.02 2.78
C SER A 625 -18.06 -2.86 1.75
N ALA A 626 -18.86 -1.79 1.79
CA ALA A 626 -20.27 -1.97 2.10
C ALA A 626 -20.37 -3.02 3.21
N VAL A 627 -20.71 -2.64 4.45
CA VAL A 627 -21.43 -3.62 5.28
C VAL A 627 -22.45 -4.21 4.32
N SER A 628 -22.38 -5.52 4.04
CA SER A 628 -23.36 -6.15 3.16
C SER A 628 -24.65 -5.67 3.71
N CYS A 629 -25.35 -4.78 3.02
CA CYS A 629 -26.62 -4.33 3.52
C CYS A 629 -27.46 -5.57 3.29
N PRO A 630 -27.75 -6.39 4.30
CA PRO A 630 -28.32 -7.70 4.02
C PRO A 630 -29.73 -7.52 3.42
N ALA A 631 -30.30 -6.32 3.62
CA ALA A 631 -31.48 -5.79 2.98
C ALA A 631 -31.33 -5.39 1.49
N ASP A 632 -30.12 -5.07 1.00
CA ASP A 632 -29.79 -4.89 -0.43
C ASP A 632 -29.42 -6.26 -1.03
N PHE A 633 -30.43 -7.13 -1.11
CA PHE A 633 -30.27 -8.51 -1.54
C PHE A 633 -29.83 -8.62 -3.01
N ASN A 634 -30.18 -7.64 -3.85
CA ASN A 634 -29.83 -7.64 -5.27
C ASN A 634 -28.48 -6.94 -5.56
N HIS A 635 -27.88 -6.31 -4.55
CA HIS A 635 -26.58 -5.62 -4.58
C HIS A 635 -26.55 -4.42 -5.54
N ASP A 636 -27.68 -3.73 -5.71
CA ASP A 636 -27.79 -2.54 -6.56
C ASP A 636 -27.44 -1.23 -5.84
N GLY A 637 -27.15 -1.31 -4.54
CA GLY A 637 -26.74 -0.20 -3.69
C GLY A 637 -27.91 0.54 -3.04
N THR A 638 -29.15 0.06 -3.19
CA THR A 638 -30.34 0.65 -2.57
C THR A 638 -31.27 -0.40 -1.97
N VAL A 639 -31.71 -0.22 -0.72
CA VAL A 639 -32.77 -1.07 -0.15
C VAL A 639 -34.11 -0.68 -0.74
N SER A 640 -34.68 -1.54 -1.57
CA SER A 640 -35.90 -1.29 -2.31
C SER A 640 -36.83 -2.51 -2.31
N ASN A 641 -38.00 -2.36 -2.94
CA ASN A 641 -38.87 -3.51 -3.18
C ASN A 641 -38.22 -4.54 -4.12
N ALA A 642 -37.22 -4.16 -4.92
CA ALA A 642 -36.53 -5.09 -5.80
C ALA A 642 -35.77 -6.15 -4.99
N ASP A 643 -35.19 -5.78 -3.84
CA ASP A 643 -34.49 -6.68 -2.93
C ASP A 643 -35.42 -7.67 -2.27
N LEU A 644 -36.58 -7.20 -1.81
CA LEU A 644 -37.62 -8.05 -1.27
C LEU A 644 -38.06 -9.10 -2.30
N PHE A 645 -38.27 -8.70 -3.54
CA PHE A 645 -38.64 -9.64 -4.60
C PHE A 645 -37.49 -10.59 -4.97
N ALA A 646 -36.24 -10.13 -4.95
CA ALA A 646 -35.07 -10.96 -5.20
C ALA A 646 -34.89 -12.02 -4.09
N PHE A 647 -35.02 -11.62 -2.83
CA PHE A 647 -34.98 -12.53 -1.67
C PHE A 647 -36.11 -13.55 -1.72
N LEU A 648 -37.36 -13.12 -1.91
CA LEU A 648 -38.50 -14.04 -2.00
C LEU A 648 -38.35 -15.02 -3.18
N SER A 649 -37.80 -14.57 -4.30
CA SER A 649 -37.50 -15.43 -5.45
C SER A 649 -36.46 -16.49 -5.09
N ALA A 650 -35.39 -16.12 -4.40
CA ALA A 650 -34.36 -17.05 -3.92
C ALA A 650 -34.92 -18.05 -2.89
N TRP A 651 -35.78 -17.59 -1.97
CA TRP A 651 -36.43 -18.41 -0.94
C TRP A 651 -37.38 -19.45 -1.57
N PHE A 652 -38.21 -19.04 -2.53
CA PHE A 652 -39.08 -19.96 -3.28
C PHE A 652 -38.29 -20.95 -4.15
N ALA A 653 -37.12 -20.55 -4.64
CA ALA A 653 -36.20 -21.42 -5.37
C ALA A 653 -35.41 -22.37 -4.45
N GLN A 654 -35.54 -22.24 -3.12
CA GLN A 654 -34.76 -22.97 -2.13
C GLN A 654 -33.23 -22.80 -2.36
N SER A 655 -32.84 -21.59 -2.76
CA SER A 655 -31.43 -21.22 -2.91
C SER A 655 -30.79 -21.02 -1.55
N MET A 656 -29.56 -21.51 -1.37
CA MET A 656 -28.77 -21.26 -0.15
C MET A 656 -28.50 -19.78 0.11
N SER A 657 -28.66 -18.92 -0.91
CA SER A 657 -28.60 -17.46 -0.70
C SER A 657 -29.76 -16.89 0.11
N ALA A 658 -30.82 -17.69 0.39
CA ALA A 658 -31.96 -17.28 1.21
C ALA A 658 -31.94 -17.88 2.63
N ASP A 659 -30.84 -18.55 3.01
CA ASP A 659 -30.54 -18.96 4.40
C ASP A 659 -30.02 -17.73 5.13
N PHE A 660 -30.95 -16.93 5.63
CA PHE A 660 -30.68 -15.61 6.17
C PHE A 660 -30.39 -15.66 7.68
N ASP A 661 -30.93 -16.65 8.38
CA ASP A 661 -30.62 -16.89 9.79
C ASP A 661 -29.37 -17.79 10.00
N GLY A 662 -28.80 -18.33 8.91
CA GLY A 662 -27.57 -19.12 8.90
C GLY A 662 -27.73 -20.51 9.50
N SER A 663 -28.95 -21.03 9.57
CA SER A 663 -29.28 -22.32 10.15
C SER A 663 -28.87 -23.51 9.27
N GLY A 664 -28.61 -23.28 7.97
CA GLY A 664 -28.31 -24.31 6.99
C GLY A 664 -29.55 -24.87 6.29
N ASP A 665 -30.75 -24.39 6.61
CA ASP A 665 -32.04 -24.81 6.04
C ASP A 665 -32.87 -23.58 5.60
N ILE A 666 -33.50 -23.61 4.41
CA ILE A 666 -34.32 -22.50 3.90
C ILE A 666 -35.76 -22.58 4.41
N THR A 667 -36.06 -21.88 5.49
CA THR A 667 -37.31 -21.98 6.24
C THR A 667 -37.99 -20.63 6.44
N VAL A 668 -39.17 -20.64 7.08
CA VAL A 668 -39.95 -19.41 7.33
C VAL A 668 -39.21 -18.41 8.26
N PRO A 669 -38.45 -18.84 9.28
CA PRO A 669 -37.52 -17.98 10.02
C PRO A 669 -36.69 -17.02 9.17
N ASP A 670 -36.08 -17.47 8.07
CA ASP A 670 -35.28 -16.64 7.17
C ASP A 670 -36.05 -15.44 6.61
N ILE A 671 -37.35 -15.61 6.33
CA ILE A 671 -38.19 -14.52 5.85
C ILE A 671 -38.35 -13.45 6.94
N PHE A 672 -38.51 -13.85 8.19
CA PHE A 672 -38.69 -12.90 9.28
C PHE A 672 -37.40 -12.17 9.61
N GLU A 673 -36.27 -12.87 9.56
CA GLU A 673 -34.93 -12.32 9.74
C GLU A 673 -34.62 -11.30 8.63
N PHE A 674 -34.87 -11.66 7.36
CA PHE A 674 -34.69 -10.76 6.22
C PHE A 674 -35.60 -9.52 6.30
N LEU A 675 -36.90 -9.71 6.59
CA LEU A 675 -37.84 -8.59 6.69
C LEU A 675 -37.47 -7.65 7.83
N ALA A 676 -36.97 -8.16 8.96
CA ALA A 676 -36.52 -7.31 10.07
C ALA A 676 -35.41 -6.36 9.60
N VAL A 677 -34.38 -6.89 8.94
CA VAL A 677 -33.26 -6.09 8.41
C VAL A 677 -33.70 -5.18 7.26
N TRP A 678 -34.60 -5.64 6.38
CA TRP A 678 -35.14 -4.84 5.27
C TRP A 678 -35.96 -3.63 5.73
N PHE A 679 -36.73 -3.76 6.82
CA PHE A 679 -37.45 -2.62 7.42
C PHE A 679 -36.54 -1.67 8.20
N GLU A 680 -35.39 -2.14 8.69
CA GLU A 680 -34.37 -1.32 9.34
C GLU A 680 -33.54 -0.51 8.35
N GLY A 681 -33.33 -1.04 7.13
CA GLY A 681 -32.51 -0.45 6.07
C GLY A 681 -31.02 -0.82 6.22
N CYS A 682 -30.17 0.02 5.64
CA CYS A 682 -28.75 0.14 6.00
C CYS A 682 -28.53 1.56 6.54
#